data_AF-U9VLN1-F1
#
_entry.id   AF-U9VLN1-F1
#
_cell.length_a   1.000
_cell.length_b   1.000
_cell.length_c   1.000
_cell.angle_alpha   90.00
_cell.angle_beta   90.00
_cell.angle_gamma   90.00
#
_symmetry.space_group_name_H-M   'P 1'
#
loop_
_entity.id
_entity.type
_entity.pdbx_description
1 polymer ?
#
loop_
_entity_poly.entity_id
_entity_poly.type
_entity_poly.pdbx_seq_one_letter_code
_entity_poly.pdbx_strand_id
1 'polypeptide(L)'
;MMAIPSSGYAWSSLEPKVDAVVKELMQTENLPGMTVAVTKNRRLILTKGYGWANAQTKQVMEPFMSSRIGSITKAVVTGPAGWQLMRAKGINPQQQKLYGPNGLFKNRFAEDIQANPGPNKHWYEQITLQHLLGHTAGFKGSGDPKAAAAMFNIDEADVTYEHIHKHFLRTQKLVSQPGTKYEYSNHGFGLWTLVIEALSGKSYRDYAVNTYLRSLGLHTAVLAERPNPGPREAWSHVYKSGKPVPINFGKSGTGLAAGGFRASAQDLTYIMTYLQNTYTRSELDEMAWGSNDEGKLAHSGRIPDSGTAYAAMFPEGYKLPDGTEVSQIDIALATNINMGSSGPLRTLADQIARAATSAQVSANFDITQFLRHDTDMGGDFKTVSLDGAVAALSNSEGNLQIIPYRAGSNGSLTRGEVVTAGAASQVHVVRPDSSSNDSITAFRDADGNLKLISWVISNSGQVTRRDDAVAGPVKKIAITPFPDSNGVITLTQGQQNDFKLVVWEVTRSLGIIRRGDIDAGAVQDIAVATTHADFAGVVSATTDGDRKLKLIAWAFDPAAKKFSRRGDVEAGVIKGELNMVRSQLAGKDMVVTAFSNEDANLQLITWQVQANGQIVRKDSIAAGFASIVDLTAAPGGQVIASVKDGEGMLRMIAYQVQNNGRIERVGTDIGGQVSRIASSAVRRGGKEFLLTAVRDSENRLRTISWELD
;
A
#
# COMPACT_ATOMS: atom_id res chain seq x y z
N MET A 1 26.83 -6.94 -21.28
CA MET A 1 26.24 -5.80 -20.56
C MET A 1 25.77 -6.28 -19.20
N MET A 2 25.97 -5.50 -18.13
CA MET A 2 25.36 -5.83 -16.82
C MET A 2 23.84 -5.71 -16.92
N ALA A 3 23.11 -6.65 -16.32
CA ALA A 3 21.65 -6.61 -16.28
C ALA A 3 21.17 -5.39 -15.46
N ILE A 4 20.25 -4.61 -16.02
CA ILE A 4 19.57 -3.53 -15.29
C ILE A 4 18.50 -4.19 -14.41
N PRO A 5 18.59 -4.09 -13.07
CA PRO A 5 17.56 -4.65 -12.20
C PRO A 5 16.23 -3.91 -12.43
N SER A 6 15.13 -4.63 -12.28
CA SER A 6 13.79 -4.05 -12.32
C SER A 6 12.92 -4.69 -11.27
N SER A 7 12.01 -3.91 -10.70
CA SER A 7 11.03 -4.29 -9.68
C SER A 7 9.64 -3.84 -10.10
N GLY A 8 8.61 -4.27 -9.36
CA GLY A 8 7.22 -3.88 -9.58
C GLY A 8 6.41 -4.84 -10.43
N TYR A 9 5.29 -4.33 -10.93
CA TYR A 9 4.20 -5.12 -11.50
C TYR A 9 3.78 -4.57 -12.85
N ALA A 10 3.35 -5.46 -13.73
CA ALA A 10 2.83 -5.13 -15.04
C ALA A 10 1.91 -6.24 -15.54
N TRP A 11 1.01 -5.90 -16.44
CA TRP A 11 0.31 -6.91 -17.22
C TRP A 11 1.32 -7.74 -18.03
N SER A 12 1.17 -9.07 -18.02
CA SER A 12 2.20 -10.02 -18.48
C SER A 12 2.66 -9.81 -19.93
N SER A 13 1.77 -9.45 -20.85
CA SER A 13 2.12 -9.16 -22.25
C SER A 13 2.59 -7.72 -22.48
N LEU A 14 2.37 -6.82 -21.52
CA LEU A 14 2.85 -5.44 -21.55
C LEU A 14 4.28 -5.33 -21.03
N GLU A 15 4.58 -6.05 -19.96
CA GLU A 15 5.86 -6.00 -19.26
C GLU A 15 7.08 -6.11 -20.18
N PRO A 16 7.24 -7.16 -21.01
CA PRO A 16 8.43 -7.32 -21.84
C PRO A 16 8.59 -6.20 -22.88
N LYS A 17 7.48 -5.62 -23.36
CA LYS A 17 7.49 -4.53 -24.35
C LYS A 17 7.98 -3.23 -23.71
N VAL A 18 7.49 -2.90 -22.52
CA VAL A 18 7.91 -1.70 -21.78
C VAL A 18 9.33 -1.87 -21.26
N ASP A 19 9.69 -3.04 -20.75
CA ASP A 19 11.04 -3.35 -20.30
C ASP A 19 12.09 -3.12 -21.40
N ALA A 20 11.81 -3.53 -22.63
CA ALA A 20 12.73 -3.37 -23.75
C ALA A 20 13.05 -1.88 -24.01
N VAL A 21 12.02 -1.04 -24.19
CA VAL A 21 12.20 0.38 -24.53
C VAL A 21 12.75 1.19 -23.36
N VAL A 22 12.39 0.84 -22.12
CA VAL A 22 12.95 1.49 -20.92
C VAL A 22 14.43 1.15 -20.76
N LYS A 23 14.81 -0.13 -20.88
CA LYS A 23 16.21 -0.55 -20.76
C LYS A 23 17.08 0.03 -21.87
N GLU A 24 16.56 0.14 -23.09
CA GLU A 24 17.22 0.83 -24.22
C GLU A 24 17.49 2.31 -23.90
N LEU A 25 16.48 3.04 -23.40
CA LEU A 25 16.65 4.43 -22.99
C LEU A 25 17.69 4.54 -21.86
N MET A 26 17.59 3.70 -20.84
CA MET A 26 18.52 3.74 -19.70
C MET A 26 19.97 3.49 -20.13
N GLN A 27 20.20 2.63 -21.12
CA GLN A 27 21.53 2.41 -21.67
C GLN A 27 22.02 3.61 -22.49
N THR A 28 21.16 4.13 -23.36
CA THR A 28 21.49 5.25 -24.27
C THR A 28 21.78 6.54 -23.52
N GLU A 29 20.97 6.84 -22.50
CA GLU A 29 21.06 8.04 -21.68
C GLU A 29 21.88 7.82 -20.40
N ASN A 30 22.44 6.61 -20.23
CA ASN A 30 23.24 6.21 -19.07
C ASN A 30 22.54 6.54 -17.72
N LEU A 31 21.29 6.09 -17.55
CA LEU A 31 20.47 6.42 -16.39
C LEU A 31 20.78 5.50 -15.19
N PRO A 32 20.98 6.04 -13.97
CA PRO A 32 21.18 5.22 -12.77
C PRO A 32 19.91 4.50 -12.36
N GLY A 33 18.77 5.19 -12.35
CA GLY A 33 17.47 4.60 -12.07
C GLY A 33 16.29 5.47 -12.48
N MET A 34 15.13 4.85 -12.63
CA MET A 34 13.88 5.53 -12.93
C MET A 34 12.64 4.73 -12.48
N THR A 35 11.54 5.43 -12.22
CA THR A 35 10.21 4.83 -12.05
C THR A 35 9.34 5.08 -13.28
N VAL A 36 8.52 4.10 -13.63
CA VAL A 36 7.58 4.12 -14.76
C VAL A 36 6.21 3.65 -14.28
N ALA A 37 5.16 4.35 -14.67
CA ALA A 37 3.79 3.91 -14.42
C ALA A 37 2.89 4.21 -15.61
N VAL A 38 1.94 3.31 -15.85
CA VAL A 38 1.00 3.38 -16.98
C VAL A 38 -0.40 3.05 -16.49
N THR A 39 -1.35 3.92 -16.81
CA THR A 39 -2.78 3.62 -16.68
C THR A 39 -3.40 3.42 -18.06
N LYS A 40 -4.46 2.60 -18.11
CA LYS A 40 -5.35 2.50 -19.28
C LYS A 40 -6.78 2.46 -18.80
N ASN A 41 -7.63 3.30 -19.37
CA ASN A 41 -9.00 3.52 -18.92
C ASN A 41 -9.04 3.78 -17.41
N ARG A 42 -8.12 4.62 -16.92
CA ARG A 42 -7.96 4.99 -15.49
C ARG A 42 -7.57 3.85 -14.54
N ARG A 43 -7.24 2.66 -15.05
CA ARG A 43 -6.75 1.53 -14.25
C ARG A 43 -5.24 1.43 -14.35
N LEU A 44 -4.54 1.15 -13.25
CA LEU A 44 -3.09 1.01 -13.27
C LEU A 44 -2.73 -0.33 -13.90
N ILE A 45 -2.02 -0.33 -15.03
CA ILE A 45 -1.70 -1.56 -15.79
C ILE A 45 -0.20 -1.88 -15.80
N LEU A 46 0.64 -0.93 -15.37
CA LEU A 46 2.05 -1.11 -15.10
C LEU A 46 2.54 -0.12 -14.04
N THR A 47 3.37 -0.58 -13.11
CA THR A 47 4.17 0.26 -12.22
C THR A 47 5.49 -0.44 -11.91
N LYS A 48 6.60 0.14 -12.35
CA LYS A 48 7.94 -0.47 -12.26
C LYS A 48 9.01 0.51 -11.82
N GLY A 49 9.98 0.00 -11.07
CA GLY A 49 11.26 0.64 -10.84
C GLY A 49 12.34 -0.04 -11.68
N TYR A 50 13.26 0.75 -12.24
CA TYR A 50 14.38 0.25 -13.03
C TYR A 50 15.69 0.85 -12.52
N GLY A 51 16.75 0.05 -12.48
CA GLY A 51 18.07 0.44 -12.01
C GLY A 51 18.13 0.64 -10.49
N TRP A 52 18.84 1.68 -10.08
CA TRP A 52 19.24 1.87 -8.69
C TRP A 52 18.68 3.17 -8.12
N ALA A 53 17.96 3.08 -6.99
CA ALA A 53 17.63 4.24 -6.16
C ALA A 53 18.89 4.87 -5.56
N ASN A 54 19.91 4.06 -5.30
CA ASN A 54 21.24 4.51 -4.94
C ASN A 54 22.30 3.63 -5.63
N ALA A 55 22.95 4.19 -6.66
CA ALA A 55 23.94 3.48 -7.46
C ALA A 55 25.22 3.07 -6.70
N GLN A 56 25.52 3.71 -5.56
CA GLN A 56 26.68 3.39 -4.71
C GLN A 56 26.38 2.20 -3.79
N THR A 57 25.24 2.20 -3.10
CA THR A 57 24.83 1.08 -2.22
C THR A 57 24.16 -0.07 -2.96
N LYS A 58 23.88 0.10 -4.27
CA LYS A 58 23.12 -0.85 -5.08
C LYS A 58 21.71 -1.12 -4.52
N GLN A 59 21.10 -0.12 -3.90
CA GLN A 59 19.68 -0.18 -3.57
C GLN A 59 18.87 -0.16 -4.87
N VAL A 60 18.09 -1.23 -5.12
CA VAL A 60 17.20 -1.33 -6.28
C VAL A 60 16.16 -0.21 -6.24
N MET A 61 15.84 0.34 -7.42
CA MET A 61 14.74 1.29 -7.55
C MET A 61 13.42 0.54 -7.40
N GLU A 62 12.60 0.91 -6.42
CA GLU A 62 11.24 0.38 -6.25
C GLU A 62 10.20 1.29 -6.92
N PRO A 63 9.03 0.77 -7.36
CA PRO A 63 8.02 1.57 -8.07
C PRO A 63 7.48 2.73 -7.24
N PHE A 64 7.49 2.58 -5.91
CA PHE A 64 7.01 3.58 -4.96
C PHE A 64 8.05 4.66 -4.61
N MET A 65 9.30 4.49 -5.03
CA MET A 65 10.36 5.43 -4.69
C MET A 65 10.20 6.73 -5.47
N SER A 66 10.24 7.83 -4.73
CA SER A 66 10.04 9.17 -5.27
C SER A 66 11.35 9.80 -5.73
N SER A 67 11.28 10.53 -6.84
CA SER A 67 12.35 11.39 -7.34
C SER A 67 11.87 12.84 -7.34
N ARG A 68 12.79 13.83 -7.39
CA ARG A 68 12.39 15.23 -7.54
C ARG A 68 11.78 15.43 -8.93
N ILE A 69 10.52 15.89 -8.97
CA ILE A 69 9.73 15.95 -10.20
C ILE A 69 9.75 17.35 -10.85
N GLY A 70 10.42 18.32 -10.23
CA GLY A 70 10.55 19.68 -10.75
C GLY A 70 9.20 20.27 -11.14
N SER A 71 9.13 20.88 -12.32
CA SER A 71 7.95 21.60 -12.80
C SER A 71 6.67 20.78 -12.95
N ILE A 72 6.70 19.45 -12.91
CA ILE A 72 5.47 18.66 -12.80
C ILE A 72 4.66 19.07 -11.56
N THR A 73 5.34 19.54 -10.50
CA THR A 73 4.72 20.17 -9.31
C THR A 73 3.62 21.16 -9.68
N LYS A 74 3.80 21.96 -10.74
CA LYS A 74 2.83 22.96 -11.18
C LYS A 74 1.49 22.31 -11.55
N ALA A 75 1.55 21.23 -12.32
CA ALA A 75 0.37 20.57 -12.88
C ALA A 75 -0.27 19.54 -11.94
N VAL A 76 0.49 18.93 -11.02
CA VAL A 76 -0.03 17.86 -10.13
C VAL A 76 -0.27 18.31 -8.69
N VAL A 77 0.35 19.41 -8.26
CA VAL A 77 0.19 19.95 -6.90
C VAL A 77 -0.39 21.35 -6.94
N THR A 78 0.37 22.34 -7.42
CA THR A 78 0.06 23.76 -7.23
C THR A 78 -1.22 24.18 -7.95
N GLY A 79 -1.31 23.86 -9.25
CA GLY A 79 -2.46 24.18 -10.10
C GLY A 79 -3.75 23.56 -9.56
N PRO A 80 -3.82 22.22 -9.38
CA PRO A 80 -5.00 21.57 -8.82
C PRO A 80 -5.36 22.02 -7.40
N ALA A 81 -4.38 22.23 -6.50
CA ALA A 81 -4.65 22.71 -5.15
C ALA A 81 -5.26 24.12 -5.17
N GLY A 82 -4.72 25.01 -6.00
CA GLY A 82 -5.27 26.36 -6.22
C GLY A 82 -6.65 26.31 -6.86
N TRP A 83 -6.84 25.45 -7.87
CA TRP A 83 -8.12 25.27 -8.56
C TRP A 83 -9.21 24.77 -7.63
N GLN A 84 -8.93 23.73 -6.84
CA GLN A 84 -9.84 23.20 -5.83
C GLN A 84 -10.22 24.29 -4.81
N LEU A 85 -9.25 25.08 -4.35
CA LEU A 85 -9.48 26.17 -3.41
C LEU A 85 -10.39 27.27 -3.98
N MET A 86 -10.11 27.68 -5.23
CA MET A 86 -10.91 28.68 -5.92
C MET A 86 -12.34 28.18 -6.15
N ARG A 87 -12.50 26.95 -6.61
CA ARG A 87 -13.83 26.32 -6.81
C ARG A 87 -14.61 26.28 -5.50
N ALA A 88 -13.98 25.85 -4.40
CA ALA A 88 -14.63 25.80 -3.08
C ALA A 88 -15.05 27.18 -2.56
N LYS A 89 -14.42 28.25 -3.03
CA LYS A 89 -14.73 29.66 -2.68
C LYS A 89 -15.59 30.38 -3.72
N GLY A 90 -15.98 29.71 -4.81
CA GLY A 90 -16.71 30.35 -5.92
C GLY A 90 -15.90 31.42 -6.67
N ILE A 91 -14.56 31.32 -6.66
CA ILE A 91 -13.67 32.29 -7.30
C ILE A 91 -13.44 31.88 -8.76
N ASN A 92 -13.72 32.80 -9.69
CA ASN A 92 -13.41 32.64 -11.11
C ASN A 92 -11.95 33.09 -11.39
N PRO A 93 -11.04 32.19 -11.83
CA PRO A 93 -9.63 32.53 -12.02
C PRO A 93 -9.39 33.52 -13.16
N GLN A 94 -10.25 33.58 -14.17
CA GLN A 94 -10.16 34.52 -15.28
C GLN A 94 -10.51 35.96 -14.85
N GLN A 95 -11.33 36.12 -13.81
CA GLN A 95 -11.78 37.44 -13.33
C GLN A 95 -10.97 37.94 -12.14
N GLN A 96 -10.54 37.06 -11.24
CA GLN A 96 -9.85 37.44 -10.01
C GLN A 96 -8.48 38.04 -10.33
N LYS A 97 -8.37 39.37 -10.18
CA LYS A 97 -7.10 40.11 -10.30
C LYS A 97 -6.19 39.86 -9.10
N LEU A 98 -4.88 39.99 -9.30
CA LEU A 98 -3.88 39.90 -8.24
C LEU A 98 -3.68 41.21 -7.48
N TYR A 99 -3.53 42.31 -8.21
CA TYR A 99 -3.14 43.62 -7.67
C TYR A 99 -4.25 44.66 -7.86
N GLY A 100 -4.05 45.82 -7.25
CA GLY A 100 -4.97 46.95 -7.28
C GLY A 100 -6.04 46.86 -6.19
N PRO A 101 -6.88 47.88 -6.01
CA PRO A 101 -7.80 47.98 -4.88
C PRO A 101 -8.75 46.78 -4.71
N ASN A 102 -9.16 46.18 -5.83
CA ASN A 102 -10.06 45.02 -5.89
C ASN A 102 -9.33 43.69 -6.16
N GLY A 103 -7.99 43.71 -6.24
CA GLY A 103 -7.18 42.53 -6.43
C GLY A 103 -7.05 41.71 -5.14
N LEU A 104 -6.63 40.45 -5.28
CA LEU A 104 -6.44 39.52 -4.16
C LEU A 104 -5.47 40.07 -3.11
N PHE A 105 -4.38 40.72 -3.54
CA PHE A 105 -3.39 41.33 -2.66
C PHE A 105 -3.68 42.80 -2.34
N LYS A 106 -4.79 43.35 -2.84
CA LYS A 106 -5.13 44.77 -2.71
C LYS A 106 -3.93 45.66 -3.12
N ASN A 107 -3.61 46.66 -2.31
CA ASN A 107 -2.48 47.58 -2.53
C ASN A 107 -1.18 47.12 -1.85
N ARG A 108 -1.08 45.88 -1.35
CA ARG A 108 0.10 45.38 -0.59
C ARG A 108 1.42 45.55 -1.34
N PHE A 109 1.40 45.48 -2.67
CA PHE A 109 2.58 45.56 -3.53
C PHE A 109 2.62 46.82 -4.41
N ALA A 110 1.77 47.82 -4.12
CA ALA A 110 1.66 49.01 -4.97
C ALA A 110 2.99 49.79 -5.02
N GLU A 111 3.66 49.98 -3.89
CA GLU A 111 4.96 50.67 -3.82
C GLU A 111 6.04 49.93 -4.61
N ASP A 112 6.06 48.60 -4.55
CA ASP A 112 7.04 47.77 -5.27
C ASP A 112 6.85 47.87 -6.79
N ILE A 113 5.59 47.88 -7.26
CA ILE A 113 5.24 48.10 -8.67
C ILE A 113 5.62 49.52 -9.10
N GLN A 114 5.38 50.53 -8.26
CA GLN A 114 5.76 51.92 -8.56
C GLN A 114 7.26 52.14 -8.58
N ALA A 115 8.03 51.42 -7.76
CA ALA A 115 9.49 51.47 -7.74
C ALA A 115 10.14 50.79 -8.95
N ASN A 116 9.40 49.98 -9.71
CA ASN A 116 9.91 49.35 -10.93
C ASN A 116 10.33 50.41 -11.97
N PRO A 117 11.54 50.36 -12.55
CA PRO A 117 11.96 51.31 -13.57
C PRO A 117 11.38 51.03 -14.97
N GLY A 118 10.71 49.88 -15.15
CA GLY A 118 10.15 49.45 -16.43
C GLY A 118 8.87 50.17 -16.85
N PRO A 119 8.56 50.18 -18.16
CA PRO A 119 7.32 50.76 -18.69
C PRO A 119 6.09 49.90 -18.34
N ASN A 120 4.89 50.42 -18.64
CA ASN A 120 3.61 49.69 -18.59
C ASN A 120 3.20 49.16 -17.19
N LYS A 121 3.47 49.90 -16.12
CA LYS A 121 3.07 49.54 -14.74
C LYS A 121 1.58 49.23 -14.58
N HIS A 122 0.72 49.86 -15.37
CA HIS A 122 -0.72 49.60 -15.37
C HIS A 122 -1.08 48.16 -15.79
N TRP A 123 -0.19 47.42 -16.45
CA TRP A 123 -0.41 46.01 -16.80
C TRP A 123 -0.44 45.10 -15.57
N TYR A 124 0.23 45.44 -14.46
CA TYR A 124 0.21 44.59 -13.26
C TYR A 124 -1.23 44.40 -12.75
N GLU A 125 -2.06 45.46 -12.74
CA GLU A 125 -3.47 45.39 -12.33
C GLU A 125 -4.35 44.56 -13.27
N GLN A 126 -3.85 44.20 -14.45
CA GLN A 126 -4.56 43.33 -15.41
C GLN A 126 -4.30 41.84 -15.16
N ILE A 127 -3.31 41.47 -14.34
CA ILE A 127 -2.93 40.07 -14.10
C ILE A 127 -4.02 39.36 -13.27
N THR A 128 -4.48 38.20 -13.77
CA THR A 128 -5.49 37.35 -13.14
C THR A 128 -4.86 36.08 -12.58
N LEU A 129 -5.60 35.31 -11.78
CA LEU A 129 -5.18 33.97 -11.35
C LEU A 129 -4.98 33.02 -12.54
N GLN A 130 -5.82 33.12 -13.58
CA GLN A 130 -5.67 32.31 -14.79
C GLN A 130 -4.38 32.64 -15.54
N HIS A 131 -3.97 33.91 -15.57
CA HIS A 131 -2.70 34.30 -16.21
C HIS A 131 -1.47 33.68 -15.51
N LEU A 132 -1.56 33.39 -14.21
CA LEU A 132 -0.51 32.64 -13.51
C LEU A 132 -0.49 31.17 -13.93
N LEU A 133 -1.65 30.52 -13.93
CA LEU A 133 -1.77 29.09 -14.30
C LEU A 133 -1.36 28.84 -15.75
N GLY A 134 -1.75 29.73 -16.65
CA GLY A 134 -1.49 29.62 -18.09
C GLY A 134 -0.15 30.19 -18.56
N HIS A 135 0.72 30.64 -17.65
CA HIS A 135 1.99 31.30 -18.02
C HIS A 135 1.81 32.51 -18.96
N THR A 136 0.72 33.27 -18.84
CA THR A 136 0.42 34.44 -19.68
C THR A 136 0.45 35.75 -18.93
N ALA A 137 0.93 35.77 -17.68
CA ALA A 137 1.02 36.99 -16.86
C ALA A 137 2.06 38.02 -17.38
N GLY A 138 2.93 37.63 -18.31
CA GLY A 138 4.07 38.46 -18.75
C GLY A 138 5.28 38.39 -17.83
N PHE A 139 5.24 37.57 -16.77
CA PHE A 139 6.41 37.26 -15.95
C PHE A 139 7.36 36.32 -16.69
N LYS A 140 8.67 36.45 -16.45
CA LYS A 140 9.71 35.60 -17.02
C LYS A 140 10.68 35.13 -15.95
N GLY A 141 11.18 33.89 -16.09
CA GLY A 141 12.25 33.37 -15.24
C GLY A 141 11.79 32.98 -13.83
N SER A 142 12.72 33.03 -12.88
CA SER A 142 12.53 32.67 -11.47
C SER A 142 12.76 33.87 -10.57
N GLY A 143 12.31 33.79 -9.32
CA GLY A 143 12.77 34.71 -8.28
C GLY A 143 14.24 34.48 -7.94
N ASP A 144 14.87 35.47 -7.32
CA ASP A 144 16.27 35.41 -6.87
C ASP A 144 16.32 35.61 -5.34
N PRO A 145 16.35 34.52 -4.55
CA PRO A 145 16.41 34.61 -3.10
C PRO A 145 17.63 35.37 -2.59
N LYS A 146 18.79 35.20 -3.24
CA LYS A 146 20.05 35.83 -2.81
C LYS A 146 20.02 37.34 -3.09
N ALA A 147 19.54 37.76 -4.24
CA ALA A 147 19.37 39.18 -4.55
C ALA A 147 18.28 39.83 -3.69
N ALA A 148 17.21 39.09 -3.35
CA ALA A 148 16.21 39.55 -2.39
C ALA A 148 16.81 39.74 -0.99
N ALA A 149 17.61 38.77 -0.51
CA ALA A 149 18.34 38.88 0.76
C ALA A 149 19.18 40.16 0.81
N ALA A 150 19.97 40.39 -0.24
CA ALA A 150 20.81 41.58 -0.37
C ALA A 150 20.00 42.89 -0.42
N MET A 151 18.90 42.92 -1.17
CA MET A 151 18.05 44.12 -1.29
C MET A 151 17.38 44.52 0.04
N PHE A 152 16.96 43.53 0.83
CA PHE A 152 16.25 43.77 2.10
C PHE A 152 17.16 43.69 3.33
N ASN A 153 18.46 43.46 3.14
CA ASN A 153 19.45 43.33 4.20
C ASN A 153 19.04 42.29 5.27
N ILE A 154 18.70 41.08 4.81
CA ILE A 154 18.31 39.93 5.64
C ILE A 154 19.13 38.70 5.24
N ASP A 155 19.21 37.70 6.12
CA ASP A 155 19.86 36.43 5.80
C ASP A 155 19.06 35.64 4.76
N GLU A 156 19.75 34.94 3.84
CA GLU A 156 19.11 34.13 2.80
C GLU A 156 18.21 33.03 3.39
N ALA A 157 18.51 32.56 4.61
CA ALA A 157 17.70 31.57 5.32
C ALA A 157 16.32 32.10 5.73
N ASP A 158 16.18 33.42 5.92
CA ASP A 158 14.95 34.10 6.37
C ASP A 158 14.18 34.75 5.21
N VAL A 159 14.66 34.58 3.97
CA VAL A 159 13.98 35.06 2.77
C VAL A 159 12.66 34.31 2.58
N THR A 160 11.55 35.05 2.73
CA THR A 160 10.21 34.58 2.39
C THR A 160 9.95 34.74 0.90
N TYR A 161 8.89 34.08 0.40
CA TYR A 161 8.45 34.31 -0.97
C TYR A 161 7.97 35.75 -1.21
N GLU A 162 7.49 36.44 -0.17
CA GLU A 162 7.15 37.86 -0.27
C GLU A 162 8.38 38.72 -0.55
N HIS A 163 9.50 38.50 0.14
CA HIS A 163 10.75 39.20 -0.16
C HIS A 163 11.20 38.97 -1.61
N ILE A 164 11.14 37.73 -2.08
CA ILE A 164 11.44 37.37 -3.47
C ILE A 164 10.52 38.12 -4.44
N HIS A 165 9.24 38.20 -4.13
CA HIS A 165 8.25 38.87 -4.98
C HIS A 165 8.44 40.39 -5.02
N LYS A 166 8.67 41.04 -3.89
CA LYS A 166 8.99 42.47 -3.85
C LYS A 166 10.25 42.80 -4.63
N HIS A 167 11.31 42.01 -4.46
CA HIS A 167 12.53 42.13 -5.26
C HIS A 167 12.24 41.99 -6.76
N PHE A 168 11.46 40.98 -7.16
CA PHE A 168 11.10 40.76 -8.55
C PHE A 168 10.31 41.95 -9.13
N LEU A 169 9.30 42.43 -8.41
CA LEU A 169 8.50 43.59 -8.81
C LEU A 169 9.33 44.87 -8.94
N ARG A 170 10.39 45.06 -8.16
CA ARG A 170 11.27 46.24 -8.26
C ARG A 170 12.29 46.17 -9.38
N THR A 171 12.64 44.97 -9.85
CA THR A 171 13.82 44.77 -10.73
C THR A 171 13.51 44.18 -12.10
N GLN A 172 12.38 43.49 -12.26
CA GLN A 172 12.00 42.81 -13.49
C GLN A 172 10.79 43.47 -14.14
N LYS A 173 10.80 43.63 -15.46
CA LYS A 173 9.66 44.14 -16.23
C LYS A 173 8.78 43.01 -16.76
N LEU A 174 7.49 43.30 -16.97
CA LEU A 174 6.63 42.41 -17.75
C LEU A 174 7.10 42.39 -19.22
N VAL A 175 7.24 41.20 -19.80
CA VAL A 175 7.73 41.03 -21.18
C VAL A 175 6.63 41.07 -22.23
N SER A 176 5.36 41.00 -21.81
CA SER A 176 4.17 41.08 -22.64
C SER A 176 2.98 41.55 -21.82
N GLN A 177 1.95 42.06 -22.50
CA GLN A 177 0.69 42.38 -21.84
C GLN A 177 0.05 41.08 -21.29
N PRO A 178 -0.52 41.08 -20.07
CA PRO A 178 -1.14 39.88 -19.50
C PRO A 178 -2.24 39.30 -20.41
N GLY A 179 -2.22 37.98 -20.59
CA GLY A 179 -3.18 37.25 -21.43
C GLY A 179 -2.82 37.20 -22.92
N THR A 180 -1.83 37.96 -23.39
CA THR A 180 -1.52 38.07 -24.84
C THR A 180 -0.47 37.10 -25.35
N LYS A 181 0.45 36.63 -24.49
CA LYS A 181 1.57 35.76 -24.89
C LYS A 181 1.91 34.77 -23.79
N TYR A 182 2.18 33.53 -24.18
CA TYR A 182 2.77 32.51 -23.31
C TYR A 182 4.25 32.81 -23.05
N GLU A 183 4.63 32.91 -21.77
CA GLU A 183 6.00 33.02 -21.28
C GLU A 183 6.16 32.17 -20.02
N TYR A 184 6.90 31.06 -20.13
CA TYR A 184 7.13 30.17 -19.00
C TYR A 184 7.81 30.90 -17.84
N SER A 185 7.22 30.79 -16.64
CA SER A 185 7.66 31.54 -15.47
C SER A 185 7.57 30.70 -14.19
N ASN A 186 8.71 30.46 -13.57
CA ASN A 186 8.76 29.93 -12.21
C ASN A 186 8.33 30.99 -11.19
N HIS A 187 8.59 32.28 -11.46
CA HIS A 187 8.09 33.35 -10.59
C HIS A 187 6.56 33.40 -10.57
N GLY A 188 5.92 33.35 -11.74
CA GLY A 188 4.46 33.33 -11.83
C GLY A 188 3.84 32.17 -11.05
N PHE A 189 4.45 30.98 -11.10
CA PHE A 189 3.98 29.85 -10.29
C PHE A 189 4.36 29.92 -8.82
N GLY A 190 5.55 30.41 -8.49
CA GLY A 190 5.94 30.54 -7.09
C GLY A 190 5.05 31.54 -6.34
N LEU A 191 4.44 32.51 -7.05
CA LEU A 191 3.45 33.44 -6.48
C LEU A 191 2.21 32.72 -5.92
N TRP A 192 1.93 31.49 -6.35
CA TRP A 192 0.89 30.65 -5.73
C TRP A 192 1.15 30.39 -4.24
N THR A 193 2.38 30.56 -3.77
CA THR A 193 2.69 30.55 -2.33
C THR A 193 1.84 31.59 -1.59
N LEU A 194 1.86 32.83 -2.08
CA LEU A 194 1.12 33.95 -1.48
C LEU A 194 -0.38 33.90 -1.82
N VAL A 195 -0.74 33.42 -3.02
CA VAL A 195 -2.15 33.28 -3.41
C VAL A 195 -2.87 32.28 -2.52
N ILE A 196 -2.30 31.09 -2.29
CA ILE A 196 -2.92 30.08 -1.42
C ILE A 196 -3.03 30.59 0.02
N GLU A 197 -2.01 31.29 0.51
CA GLU A 197 -2.05 31.94 1.83
C GLU A 197 -3.18 32.97 1.94
N ALA A 198 -3.30 33.87 0.95
CA ALA A 198 -4.35 34.88 0.93
C ALA A 198 -5.75 34.28 0.84
N LEU A 199 -5.92 33.18 0.09
CA LEU A 199 -7.22 32.54 -0.09
C LEU A 199 -7.62 31.66 1.10
N SER A 200 -6.68 30.87 1.64
CA SER A 200 -6.97 29.83 2.65
C SER A 200 -6.70 30.23 4.09
N GLY A 201 -5.85 31.24 4.33
CA GLY A 201 -5.31 31.55 5.66
C GLY A 201 -4.25 30.56 6.15
N LYS A 202 -3.86 29.56 5.34
CA LYS A 202 -2.83 28.56 5.65
C LYS A 202 -1.57 28.81 4.82
N SER A 203 -0.40 28.48 5.37
CA SER A 203 0.83 28.46 4.56
C SER A 203 0.66 27.55 3.34
N TYR A 204 1.34 27.88 2.24
CA TYR A 204 1.29 27.05 1.03
C TYR A 204 1.61 25.58 1.30
N ARG A 205 2.64 25.31 2.11
CA ARG A 205 3.06 23.95 2.46
C ARG A 205 1.97 23.20 3.22
N ASP A 206 1.34 23.84 4.21
CA ASP A 206 0.27 23.22 4.98
C ASP A 206 -0.95 22.93 4.12
N TYR A 207 -1.37 23.87 3.27
CA TYR A 207 -2.49 23.65 2.36
C TYR A 207 -2.18 22.54 1.35
N ALA A 208 -1.05 22.61 0.66
CA ALA A 208 -0.68 21.63 -0.37
C ALA A 208 -0.53 20.22 0.22
N VAL A 209 0.17 20.07 1.36
CA VAL A 209 0.45 18.75 1.95
C VAL A 209 -0.70 18.25 2.80
N ASN A 210 -1.15 19.03 3.79
CA ASN A 210 -2.11 18.57 4.79
C ASN A 210 -3.57 18.76 4.39
N THR A 211 -3.87 19.51 3.32
CA THR A 211 -5.24 19.65 2.80
C THR A 211 -5.39 18.92 1.47
N TYR A 212 -4.70 19.40 0.43
CA TYR A 212 -4.82 18.83 -0.91
C TYR A 212 -4.29 17.38 -0.98
N LEU A 213 -2.99 17.15 -0.80
CA LEU A 213 -2.41 15.80 -0.91
C LEU A 213 -2.97 14.83 0.13
N ARG A 214 -3.33 15.31 1.33
CA ARG A 214 -4.00 14.48 2.35
C ARG A 214 -5.38 14.00 1.90
N SER A 215 -6.19 14.83 1.24
CA SER A 215 -7.49 14.42 0.69
C SER A 215 -7.37 13.34 -0.39
N LEU A 216 -6.20 13.20 -1.01
CA LEU A 216 -5.88 12.15 -1.98
C LEU A 216 -5.21 10.92 -1.35
N GLY A 217 -4.95 10.94 -0.03
CA GLY A 217 -4.16 9.91 0.66
C GLY A 217 -2.67 9.92 0.30
N LEU A 218 -2.14 10.99 -0.30
CA LEU A 218 -0.77 11.08 -0.83
C LEU A 218 0.19 11.93 0.00
N HIS A 219 -0.23 12.47 1.14
CA HIS A 219 0.59 13.37 1.99
C HIS A 219 1.92 12.77 2.50
N THR A 220 2.07 11.43 2.47
CA THR A 220 3.32 10.71 2.80
C THR A 220 4.05 10.12 1.57
N ALA A 221 3.46 10.26 0.38
CA ALA A 221 4.01 9.71 -0.88
C ALA A 221 4.50 10.82 -1.82
N VAL A 222 3.79 11.95 -1.85
CA VAL A 222 4.18 13.16 -2.59
C VAL A 222 4.79 14.14 -1.59
N LEU A 223 6.10 14.26 -1.63
CA LEU A 223 6.87 14.89 -0.56
C LEU A 223 7.34 16.28 -0.97
N ALA A 224 7.02 17.27 -0.14
CA ALA A 224 7.66 18.57 -0.22
C ALA A 224 9.17 18.43 0.01
N GLU A 225 9.99 19.08 -0.80
CA GLU A 225 11.44 19.00 -0.72
C GLU A 225 11.96 19.27 0.69
N ARG A 226 12.95 18.47 1.09
CA ARG A 226 13.67 18.54 2.37
C ARG A 226 15.13 18.12 2.16
N PRO A 227 16.06 18.49 3.07
CA PRO A 227 17.49 18.30 2.88
C PRO A 227 17.96 16.83 2.75
N ASN A 228 17.24 15.88 3.36
CA ASN A 228 17.65 14.46 3.39
C ASN A 228 16.55 13.53 2.87
N PRO A 229 16.90 12.50 2.07
CA PRO A 229 15.93 11.54 1.57
C PRO A 229 15.52 10.58 2.68
N GLY A 230 14.22 10.34 2.80
CA GLY A 230 13.66 9.27 3.61
C GLY A 230 13.66 7.92 2.87
N PRO A 231 13.13 6.86 3.50
CA PRO A 231 13.16 5.50 2.95
C PRO A 231 12.43 5.32 1.61
N ARG A 232 11.47 6.19 1.30
CA ARG A 232 10.72 6.21 0.02
C ARG A 232 11.31 7.14 -1.03
N GLU A 233 12.51 7.68 -0.82
CA GLU A 233 13.10 8.68 -1.71
C GLU A 233 14.36 8.12 -2.38
N ALA A 234 14.40 8.17 -3.71
CA ALA A 234 15.60 7.86 -4.46
C ALA A 234 16.64 8.98 -4.26
N TRP A 235 17.92 8.59 -4.28
CA TRP A 235 19.02 9.54 -4.29
C TRP A 235 19.15 10.18 -5.66
N SER A 236 19.37 11.49 -5.71
CA SER A 236 19.77 12.20 -6.92
C SER A 236 21.21 11.84 -7.28
N HIS A 237 21.52 11.70 -8.57
CA HIS A 237 22.88 11.38 -9.04
C HIS A 237 23.47 12.47 -9.91
N VAL A 238 24.80 12.58 -9.88
CA VAL A 238 25.61 13.28 -10.89
C VAL A 238 26.71 12.35 -11.40
N TYR A 239 27.19 12.57 -12.61
CA TYR A 239 28.32 11.81 -13.13
C TYR A 239 29.66 12.40 -12.67
N LYS A 240 30.49 11.58 -12.02
CA LYS A 240 31.90 11.88 -11.71
C LYS A 240 32.77 10.77 -12.28
N SER A 241 33.70 11.13 -13.16
CA SER A 241 34.60 10.17 -13.84
C SER A 241 33.86 8.97 -14.47
N GLY A 242 32.74 9.26 -15.16
CA GLY A 242 31.92 8.24 -15.83
C GLY A 242 31.05 7.35 -14.92
N LYS A 243 31.01 7.60 -13.60
CA LYS A 243 30.18 6.84 -12.65
C LYS A 243 29.08 7.71 -12.05
N PRO A 244 27.85 7.19 -11.86
CA PRO A 244 26.80 7.91 -11.16
C PRO A 244 27.10 7.93 -9.66
N VAL A 245 27.22 9.13 -9.10
CA VAL A 245 27.51 9.36 -7.67
C VAL A 245 26.29 10.02 -7.03
N PRO A 246 25.74 9.46 -5.94
CA PRO A 246 24.63 10.10 -5.23
C PRO A 246 25.08 11.44 -4.63
N ILE A 247 24.19 12.43 -4.62
CA ILE A 247 24.45 13.75 -4.05
C ILE A 247 23.42 14.13 -2.99
N ASN A 248 23.87 14.88 -2.00
CA ASN A 248 22.98 15.56 -1.05
C ASN A 248 22.18 16.64 -1.77
N PHE A 249 20.97 16.90 -1.28
CA PHE A 249 20.05 17.80 -1.97
C PHE A 249 20.40 19.27 -1.75
N GLY A 250 20.48 20.04 -2.84
CA GLY A 250 20.42 21.49 -2.77
C GLY A 250 18.99 21.97 -2.49
N LYS A 251 18.85 23.08 -1.76
CA LYS A 251 17.56 23.80 -1.69
C LYS A 251 17.18 24.25 -3.11
N SER A 252 15.96 23.95 -3.57
CA SER A 252 15.47 24.47 -4.85
C SER A 252 15.31 25.99 -4.77
N GLY A 253 16.09 26.71 -5.58
CA GLY A 253 15.97 28.17 -5.74
C GLY A 253 14.69 28.62 -6.46
N THR A 254 13.84 27.69 -6.94
CA THR A 254 12.60 28.03 -7.67
C THR A 254 11.37 28.20 -6.77
N GLY A 255 11.45 27.79 -5.49
CA GLY A 255 10.34 27.83 -4.54
C GLY A 255 9.43 26.59 -4.59
N LEU A 256 8.79 26.27 -3.46
CA LEU A 256 8.04 25.02 -3.28
C LEU A 256 6.89 24.86 -4.29
N ALA A 257 6.15 25.94 -4.57
CA ALA A 257 5.03 25.95 -5.50
C ALA A 257 5.42 25.83 -6.99
N ALA A 258 6.66 26.15 -7.36
CA ALA A 258 7.07 26.07 -8.77
C ALA A 258 7.65 24.70 -9.14
N GLY A 259 8.29 24.00 -8.21
CA GLY A 259 8.99 22.76 -8.54
C GLY A 259 9.49 21.93 -7.38
N GLY A 260 9.07 22.24 -6.14
CA GLY A 260 9.70 21.70 -4.93
C GLY A 260 9.05 20.42 -4.38
N PHE A 261 8.50 19.55 -5.22
CA PHE A 261 7.95 18.27 -4.77
C PHE A 261 8.70 17.08 -5.36
N ARG A 262 8.50 15.94 -4.69
CA ARG A 262 8.95 14.61 -5.08
C ARG A 262 7.76 13.69 -5.21
N ALA A 263 7.78 12.82 -6.20
CA ALA A 263 6.77 11.78 -6.38
C ALA A 263 7.37 10.61 -7.13
N SER A 264 6.79 9.42 -6.96
CA SER A 264 7.03 8.30 -7.87
C SER A 264 6.15 8.44 -9.11
N ALA A 265 6.49 7.73 -10.20
CA ALA A 265 5.60 7.64 -11.35
C ALA A 265 4.20 7.10 -10.97
N GLN A 266 4.13 6.15 -10.03
CA GLN A 266 2.88 5.59 -9.53
C GLN A 266 1.98 6.63 -8.86
N ASP A 267 2.57 7.52 -8.05
CA ASP A 267 1.81 8.59 -7.38
C ASP A 267 1.32 9.64 -8.39
N LEU A 268 2.12 9.92 -9.42
CA LEU A 268 1.72 10.82 -10.50
C LEU A 268 0.51 10.27 -11.28
N THR A 269 0.51 8.99 -11.67
CA THR A 269 -0.65 8.40 -12.37
C THR A 269 -1.91 8.35 -11.50
N TYR A 270 -1.76 8.17 -10.19
CA TYR A 270 -2.88 8.30 -9.26
C TYR A 270 -3.49 9.70 -9.27
N ILE A 271 -2.64 10.75 -9.20
CA ILE A 271 -3.12 12.14 -9.29
C ILE A 271 -3.78 12.38 -10.64
N MET A 272 -3.17 11.98 -11.75
CA MET A 272 -3.76 12.15 -13.09
C MET A 272 -5.12 11.48 -13.20
N THR A 273 -5.27 10.27 -12.67
CA THR A 273 -6.55 9.54 -12.63
C THR A 273 -7.59 10.28 -11.80
N TYR A 274 -7.24 10.74 -10.60
CA TYR A 274 -8.12 11.54 -9.75
C TYR A 274 -8.58 12.81 -10.47
N LEU A 275 -7.64 13.54 -11.09
CA LEU A 275 -7.92 14.77 -11.80
C LEU A 275 -8.88 14.55 -12.97
N GLN A 276 -8.67 13.50 -13.77
CA GLN A 276 -9.56 13.14 -14.88
C GLN A 276 -10.94 12.62 -14.43
N ASN A 277 -11.06 12.10 -13.22
CA ASN A 277 -12.35 11.74 -12.63
C ASN A 277 -13.11 12.95 -12.08
N THR A 278 -12.40 14.02 -11.71
CA THR A 278 -12.96 15.16 -10.95
C THR A 278 -13.23 16.38 -11.83
N TYR A 279 -12.44 16.55 -12.88
CA TYR A 279 -12.40 17.76 -13.69
C TYR A 279 -12.60 17.44 -15.17
N THR A 280 -13.20 18.38 -15.88
CA THR A 280 -13.30 18.26 -17.34
C THR A 280 -11.92 18.48 -17.96
N ARG A 281 -11.73 18.00 -19.19
CA ARG A 281 -10.47 18.19 -19.92
C ARG A 281 -10.10 19.67 -20.10
N SER A 282 -11.09 20.54 -20.34
CA SER A 282 -10.88 21.99 -20.45
C SER A 282 -10.33 22.57 -19.15
N GLU A 283 -10.87 22.13 -18.01
CA GLU A 283 -10.40 22.58 -16.71
C GLU A 283 -8.99 22.09 -16.42
N LEU A 284 -8.64 20.86 -16.81
CA LEU A 284 -7.27 20.35 -16.67
C LEU A 284 -6.25 21.15 -17.49
N ASP A 285 -6.61 21.55 -18.71
CA ASP A 285 -5.78 22.41 -19.55
C ASP A 285 -5.52 23.77 -18.86
N GLU A 286 -6.52 24.29 -18.15
CA GLU A 286 -6.44 25.52 -17.37
C GLU A 286 -5.68 25.36 -16.04
N MET A 287 -5.36 24.13 -15.60
CA MET A 287 -4.63 23.81 -14.35
C MET A 287 -3.11 23.62 -14.53
N ALA A 288 -2.52 24.28 -15.53
CA ALA A 288 -1.10 24.22 -15.86
C ALA A 288 -0.62 22.99 -16.65
N TRP A 289 -1.48 22.02 -16.98
CA TRP A 289 -1.06 20.88 -17.78
C TRP A 289 -0.65 21.29 -19.20
N GLY A 290 -1.41 22.18 -19.83
CA GLY A 290 -1.17 22.65 -21.21
C GLY A 290 -1.46 21.57 -22.26
N SER A 291 -2.16 21.96 -23.32
CA SER A 291 -2.60 21.11 -24.44
C SER A 291 -1.68 21.15 -25.68
N ASN A 292 -0.58 21.90 -25.61
CA ASN A 292 0.32 22.17 -26.74
C ASN A 292 1.22 20.99 -27.14
N ASP A 293 1.11 19.84 -26.47
CA ASP A 293 1.85 18.63 -26.81
C ASP A 293 1.05 17.77 -27.82
N GLU A 294 0.81 18.33 -29.03
CA GLU A 294 0.14 17.63 -30.13
C GLU A 294 -1.25 17.07 -29.77
N GLY A 295 -1.98 17.73 -28.86
CA GLY A 295 -3.34 17.34 -28.48
C GLY A 295 -3.43 16.34 -27.31
N LYS A 296 -2.33 15.98 -26.63
CA LYS A 296 -2.36 15.38 -25.28
C LYS A 296 -2.07 16.44 -24.22
N LEU A 297 -2.52 16.21 -22.98
CA LEU A 297 -2.11 17.03 -21.83
C LEU A 297 -0.82 16.46 -21.28
N ALA A 298 0.25 17.26 -21.22
CA ALA A 298 1.55 16.76 -20.80
C ALA A 298 2.41 17.84 -20.15
N HIS A 299 3.17 17.45 -19.14
CA HIS A 299 4.09 18.34 -18.46
C HIS A 299 5.42 17.63 -18.17
N SER A 300 6.52 18.36 -18.34
CA SER A 300 7.86 17.90 -17.94
C SER A 300 8.42 18.72 -16.80
N GLY A 301 9.35 18.14 -16.04
CA GLY A 301 10.07 18.81 -14.98
C GLY A 301 11.52 18.40 -14.99
N ARG A 302 12.40 19.35 -14.70
CA ARG A 302 13.84 19.11 -14.65
C ARG A 302 14.46 19.95 -13.56
N ILE A 303 15.33 19.34 -12.77
CA ILE A 303 16.10 20.04 -11.75
C ILE A 303 17.59 19.84 -12.05
N PRO A 304 18.40 20.92 -12.11
CA PRO A 304 19.81 20.85 -12.48
C PRO A 304 20.63 19.80 -11.71
N ASP A 305 20.39 19.66 -10.41
CA ASP A 305 21.05 18.75 -9.48
C ASP A 305 20.17 17.53 -9.09
N SER A 306 19.16 17.19 -9.89
CA SER A 306 18.31 16.02 -9.60
C SER A 306 17.65 15.44 -10.85
N GLY A 307 16.38 15.05 -10.78
CA GLY A 307 15.72 14.20 -11.75
C GLY A 307 15.12 14.97 -12.92
N THR A 308 14.90 14.24 -14.00
CA THR A 308 13.99 14.63 -15.07
C THR A 308 12.71 13.80 -14.92
N ALA A 309 11.55 14.43 -15.05
CA ALA A 309 10.27 13.77 -15.02
C ALA A 309 9.39 14.20 -16.19
N TYR A 310 8.51 13.32 -16.62
CA TYR A 310 7.51 13.57 -17.67
C TYR A 310 6.20 12.87 -17.30
N ALA A 311 5.08 13.55 -17.47
CA ALA A 311 3.75 12.99 -17.27
C ALA A 311 2.85 13.41 -18.44
N ALA A 312 2.04 12.48 -18.96
CA ALA A 312 1.17 12.72 -20.10
C ALA A 312 -0.15 11.94 -19.98
N MET A 313 -1.25 12.58 -20.37
CA MET A 313 -2.60 12.00 -20.47
C MET A 313 -3.03 11.99 -21.93
N PHE A 314 -3.19 10.80 -22.50
CA PHE A 314 -3.61 10.57 -23.88
C PHE A 314 -5.14 10.44 -23.90
N PRO A 315 -5.86 11.41 -24.50
CA PRO A 315 -7.31 11.42 -24.49
C PRO A 315 -7.90 10.31 -25.37
N GLU A 316 -9.19 10.09 -25.25
CA GLU A 316 -9.93 9.20 -26.15
C GLU A 316 -9.81 9.65 -27.62
N GLY A 317 -9.57 8.70 -28.52
CA GLY A 317 -9.41 8.93 -29.95
C GLY A 317 -8.07 9.57 -30.35
N TYR A 318 -7.12 9.70 -29.43
CA TYR A 318 -5.81 10.27 -29.73
C TYR A 318 -5.03 9.37 -30.68
N LYS A 319 -4.35 9.98 -31.66
CA LYS A 319 -3.49 9.27 -32.60
C LYS A 319 -2.07 9.80 -32.50
N LEU A 320 -1.12 8.88 -32.41
CA LEU A 320 0.30 9.20 -32.52
C LEU A 320 0.63 9.70 -33.94
N PRO A 321 1.80 10.35 -34.14
CA PRO A 321 2.21 10.84 -35.45
C PRO A 321 2.26 9.77 -36.56
N ASP A 322 2.44 8.50 -36.19
CA ASP A 322 2.44 7.35 -37.10
C ASP A 322 1.02 6.82 -37.44
N GLY A 323 -0.03 7.45 -36.91
CA GLY A 323 -1.43 7.08 -37.11
C GLY A 323 -1.97 6.03 -36.11
N THR A 324 -1.13 5.49 -35.23
CA THR A 324 -1.55 4.53 -34.20
C THR A 324 -2.49 5.21 -33.21
N GLU A 325 -3.71 4.69 -33.06
CA GLU A 325 -4.65 5.16 -32.05
C GLU A 325 -4.22 4.68 -30.65
N VAL A 326 -4.05 5.62 -29.72
CA VAL A 326 -3.75 5.36 -28.32
C VAL A 326 -4.75 6.14 -27.45
N SER A 327 -5.77 5.43 -26.97
CA SER A 327 -6.90 6.04 -26.28
C SER A 327 -6.86 5.77 -24.77
N GLN A 328 -7.13 6.82 -23.98
CA GLN A 328 -7.31 6.73 -22.52
C GLN A 328 -6.13 6.09 -21.79
N ILE A 329 -4.91 6.48 -22.15
CA ILE A 329 -3.67 6.01 -21.52
C ILE A 329 -3.03 7.19 -20.78
N ASP A 330 -2.60 7.00 -19.54
CA ASP A 330 -1.73 7.98 -18.87
C ASP A 330 -0.38 7.36 -18.55
N ILE A 331 0.68 8.16 -18.70
CA ILE A 331 2.06 7.71 -18.49
C ILE A 331 2.76 8.71 -17.60
N ALA A 332 3.46 8.20 -16.59
CA ALA A 332 4.38 8.98 -15.78
C ALA A 332 5.76 8.32 -15.75
N LEU A 333 6.79 9.16 -15.84
CA LEU A 333 8.20 8.79 -15.87
C LEU A 333 8.96 9.72 -14.94
N ALA A 334 9.81 9.18 -14.08
CA ALA A 334 10.68 9.99 -13.23
C ALA A 334 12.04 9.33 -13.07
N THR A 335 13.10 10.05 -13.41
CA THR A 335 14.49 9.62 -13.25
C THR A 335 15.09 10.24 -12.00
N ASN A 336 16.14 9.61 -11.46
CA ASN A 336 16.92 10.18 -10.36
C ASN A 336 18.17 10.94 -10.85
N ILE A 337 18.20 11.35 -12.13
CA ILE A 337 19.28 12.15 -12.72
C ILE A 337 18.76 13.13 -13.77
N ASN A 338 19.50 14.22 -13.98
CA ASN A 338 19.14 15.27 -14.91
C ASN A 338 19.63 14.86 -16.29
N MET A 339 18.68 14.56 -17.17
CA MET A 339 18.96 14.13 -18.55
C MET A 339 19.34 15.28 -19.50
N GLY A 340 19.40 16.53 -19.03
CA GLY A 340 19.66 17.69 -19.90
C GLY A 340 18.45 18.12 -20.75
N SER A 341 17.61 17.17 -21.16
CA SER A 341 16.36 17.37 -21.90
C SER A 341 15.27 16.41 -21.43
N SER A 342 14.00 16.78 -21.55
CA SER A 342 12.86 15.85 -21.35
C SER A 342 12.42 15.16 -22.65
N GLY A 343 13.03 15.51 -23.80
CA GLY A 343 12.70 14.94 -25.11
C GLY A 343 12.74 13.41 -25.15
N PRO A 344 13.79 12.74 -24.64
CA PRO A 344 13.83 11.29 -24.62
C PRO A 344 12.71 10.64 -23.79
N LEU A 345 12.27 11.26 -22.69
CA LEU A 345 11.12 10.78 -21.91
C LEU A 345 9.78 10.97 -22.66
N ARG A 346 9.65 12.05 -23.44
CA ARG A 346 8.48 12.24 -24.33
C ARG A 346 8.39 11.11 -25.36
N THR A 347 9.50 10.81 -26.04
CA THR A 347 9.57 9.70 -27.00
C THR A 347 9.27 8.35 -26.34
N LEU A 348 9.84 8.10 -25.14
CA LEU A 348 9.58 6.87 -24.38
C LEU A 348 8.10 6.73 -24.01
N ALA A 349 7.43 7.82 -23.62
CA ALA A 349 6.00 7.78 -23.32
C ALA A 349 5.18 7.36 -24.56
N ASP A 350 5.50 7.87 -25.74
CA ASP A 350 4.81 7.46 -26.97
C ASP A 350 5.06 5.99 -27.32
N GLN A 351 6.28 5.48 -27.10
CA GLN A 351 6.60 4.05 -27.24
C GLN A 351 5.82 3.17 -26.26
N ILE A 352 5.72 3.59 -25.00
CA ILE A 352 4.94 2.88 -23.97
C ILE A 352 3.44 2.90 -24.28
N ALA A 353 2.90 4.01 -24.79
CA ALA A 353 1.49 4.10 -25.20
C ALA A 353 1.15 3.10 -26.33
N ARG A 354 2.05 2.94 -27.31
CA ARG A 354 1.93 1.88 -28.35
C ARG A 354 1.98 0.49 -27.75
N ALA A 355 2.89 0.25 -26.81
CA ALA A 355 3.00 -1.03 -26.12
C ALA A 355 1.70 -1.37 -25.35
N ALA A 356 1.14 -0.42 -24.60
CA ALA A 356 -0.10 -0.57 -23.83
C ALA A 356 -1.34 -0.82 -24.72
N THR A 357 -1.35 -0.25 -25.92
CA THR A 357 -2.41 -0.48 -26.91
C THR A 357 -2.34 -1.90 -27.47
N SER A 358 -1.14 -2.35 -27.87
CA SER A 358 -0.93 -3.68 -28.46
C SER A 358 -0.87 -4.83 -27.44
N ALA A 359 -0.88 -4.55 -26.14
CA ALA A 359 -0.73 -5.58 -25.10
C ALA A 359 -2.02 -6.36 -24.80
N GLN A 360 -3.19 -5.99 -25.36
CA GLN A 360 -4.46 -6.67 -25.09
C GLN A 360 -4.74 -6.83 -23.57
N VAL A 361 -4.45 -5.77 -22.80
CA VAL A 361 -4.69 -5.76 -21.35
C VAL A 361 -6.17 -6.01 -21.08
N SER A 362 -6.47 -6.96 -20.20
CA SER A 362 -7.84 -7.27 -19.79
C SER A 362 -8.55 -6.02 -19.30
N ALA A 363 -9.81 -5.86 -19.70
CA ALA A 363 -10.66 -4.76 -19.26
C ALA A 363 -10.91 -4.77 -17.75
N ASN A 364 -10.59 -5.83 -17.01
CA ASN A 364 -10.75 -5.87 -15.55
C ASN A 364 -9.42 -5.81 -14.78
N PHE A 365 -8.28 -5.73 -15.47
CA PHE A 365 -7.00 -5.69 -14.80
C PHE A 365 -6.72 -4.29 -14.25
N ASP A 366 -6.49 -4.20 -12.94
CA ASP A 366 -6.06 -2.98 -12.28
C ASP A 366 -5.10 -3.32 -11.13
N ILE A 367 -3.84 -2.91 -11.26
CA ILE A 367 -2.83 -3.14 -10.23
C ILE A 367 -3.21 -2.43 -8.92
N THR A 368 -4.02 -1.36 -8.96
CA THR A 368 -4.43 -0.68 -7.72
C THR A 368 -5.25 -1.56 -6.79
N GLN A 369 -5.94 -2.59 -7.31
CA GLN A 369 -6.65 -3.58 -6.47
C GLN A 369 -5.67 -4.40 -5.61
N PHE A 370 -4.43 -4.58 -6.08
CA PHE A 370 -3.34 -5.24 -5.37
C PHE A 370 -2.51 -4.27 -4.51
N LEU A 371 -2.66 -2.96 -4.72
CA LEU A 371 -1.86 -1.93 -4.04
C LEU A 371 -2.64 -1.13 -2.98
N ARG A 372 -3.97 -1.09 -3.00
CA ARG A 372 -4.79 -0.16 -2.19
C ARG A 372 -6.20 -0.67 -1.80
N HIS A 373 -6.27 -1.80 -1.08
CA HIS A 373 -7.34 -2.04 -0.10
C HIS A 373 -6.80 -1.98 1.34
N ASP A 374 -5.91 -1.03 1.57
CA ASP A 374 -5.35 -0.74 2.89
C ASP A 374 -6.24 0.27 3.60
N THR A 375 -6.91 -0.17 4.66
CA THR A 375 -7.44 0.75 5.68
C THR A 375 -6.54 0.64 6.91
N ASP A 376 -6.03 1.78 7.40
CA ASP A 376 -5.48 1.87 8.75
C ASP A 376 -6.65 1.69 9.72
N MET A 377 -6.68 0.55 10.40
CA MET A 377 -7.82 0.09 11.20
C MET A 377 -7.40 -0.20 12.65
N GLY A 378 -6.24 0.28 13.12
CA GLY A 378 -5.80 0.07 14.49
C GLY A 378 -4.39 0.55 14.80
N GLY A 379 -4.12 0.80 16.09
CA GLY A 379 -2.78 1.15 16.59
C GLY A 379 -1.81 -0.03 16.60
N ASP A 380 -0.63 0.18 17.18
CA ASP A 380 0.41 -0.86 17.29
C ASP A 380 -0.07 -2.08 18.11
N PHE A 381 0.40 -3.26 17.72
CA PHE A 381 0.01 -4.55 18.30
C PHE A 381 1.15 -5.59 18.27
N LYS A 382 1.10 -6.53 19.22
CA LYS A 382 2.12 -7.57 19.44
C LYS A 382 1.80 -8.89 18.74
N THR A 383 0.56 -9.37 18.87
CA THR A 383 0.04 -10.60 18.27
C THR A 383 -1.34 -10.36 17.68
N VAL A 384 -1.71 -11.08 16.63
CA VAL A 384 -3.04 -11.00 15.99
C VAL A 384 -3.48 -12.37 15.53
N SER A 385 -4.78 -12.63 15.58
CA SER A 385 -5.47 -13.80 15.04
C SER A 385 -6.78 -13.36 14.39
N LEU A 386 -7.22 -14.06 13.35
CA LEU A 386 -8.40 -13.72 12.56
C LEU A 386 -9.24 -14.99 12.31
N ASP A 387 -10.54 -14.93 12.58
CA ASP A 387 -11.50 -15.96 12.14
C ASP A 387 -12.75 -15.28 11.58
N GLY A 388 -13.06 -15.60 10.33
CA GLY A 388 -14.07 -14.93 9.54
C GLY A 388 -13.72 -13.45 9.43
N ALA A 389 -14.64 -12.60 9.86
CA ALA A 389 -14.44 -11.15 9.86
C ALA A 389 -14.12 -10.60 11.25
N VAL A 390 -13.59 -11.40 12.18
CA VAL A 390 -13.28 -10.97 13.56
C VAL A 390 -11.79 -11.10 13.83
N ALA A 391 -11.12 -9.99 14.15
CA ALA A 391 -9.75 -10.00 14.63
C ALA A 391 -9.70 -9.93 16.15
N ALA A 392 -8.81 -10.71 16.75
CA ALA A 392 -8.39 -10.57 18.12
C ALA A 392 -6.89 -10.31 18.16
N LEU A 393 -6.45 -9.31 18.94
CA LEU A 393 -5.05 -8.92 19.02
C LEU A 393 -4.64 -8.54 20.44
N SER A 394 -3.33 -8.58 20.70
CA SER A 394 -2.74 -7.89 21.85
C SER A 394 -2.26 -6.53 21.36
N ASN A 395 -2.79 -5.44 21.89
CA ASN A 395 -2.30 -4.10 21.55
C ASN A 395 -0.88 -3.85 22.08
N SER A 396 -0.30 -2.69 21.79
CA SER A 396 1.05 -2.29 22.23
C SER A 396 1.22 -2.30 23.76
N GLU A 397 0.16 -1.99 24.50
CA GLU A 397 0.12 -2.03 25.96
C GLU A 397 0.06 -3.47 26.51
N GLY A 398 -0.19 -4.46 25.66
CA GLY A 398 -0.35 -5.85 26.07
C GLY A 398 -1.77 -6.22 26.49
N ASN A 399 -2.77 -5.46 26.08
CA ASN A 399 -4.17 -5.72 26.35
C ASN A 399 -4.87 -6.40 25.17
N LEU A 400 -5.79 -7.33 25.42
CA LEU A 400 -6.64 -7.94 24.41
C LEU A 400 -7.53 -6.86 23.76
N GLN A 401 -7.59 -6.84 22.44
CA GLN A 401 -8.62 -6.13 21.69
C GLN A 401 -9.33 -7.07 20.73
N ILE A 402 -10.64 -6.91 20.62
CA ILE A 402 -11.46 -7.58 19.61
C ILE A 402 -12.04 -6.54 18.66
N ILE A 403 -11.94 -6.82 17.37
CA ILE A 403 -12.34 -5.93 16.28
C ILE A 403 -13.12 -6.74 15.25
N PRO A 404 -14.44 -6.59 15.15
CA PRO A 404 -15.22 -7.13 14.06
C PRO A 404 -15.10 -6.22 12.84
N TYR A 405 -15.06 -6.83 11.67
CA TYR A 405 -15.07 -6.20 10.36
C TYR A 405 -16.34 -6.59 9.62
N ARG A 406 -16.80 -5.69 8.76
CA ARG A 406 -17.87 -5.95 7.82
C ARG A 406 -17.28 -5.89 6.43
N ALA A 407 -17.19 -7.06 5.80
CA ALA A 407 -16.85 -7.18 4.39
C ALA A 407 -18.10 -6.96 3.52
N GLY A 408 -18.05 -5.94 2.67
CA GLY A 408 -19.04 -5.68 1.62
C GLY A 408 -18.92 -6.67 0.47
N SER A 409 -19.92 -6.73 -0.40
CA SER A 409 -19.93 -7.61 -1.58
C SER A 409 -18.87 -7.27 -2.63
N ASN A 410 -18.22 -6.12 -2.51
CA ASN A 410 -17.14 -5.64 -3.36
C ASN A 410 -15.76 -5.70 -2.67
N GLY A 411 -15.63 -6.45 -1.56
CA GLY A 411 -14.38 -6.54 -0.80
C GLY A 411 -14.08 -5.32 0.10
N SER A 412 -14.93 -4.29 0.12
CA SER A 412 -14.73 -3.17 1.05
C SER A 412 -14.84 -3.62 2.51
N LEU A 413 -13.97 -3.09 3.36
CA LEU A 413 -13.96 -3.40 4.79
C LEU A 413 -14.41 -2.20 5.61
N THR A 414 -15.39 -2.41 6.48
CA THR A 414 -15.79 -1.42 7.49
C THR A 414 -15.52 -1.97 8.89
N ARG A 415 -14.80 -1.23 9.72
CA ARG A 415 -14.52 -1.59 11.11
C ARG A 415 -15.77 -1.43 11.98
N GLY A 416 -16.00 -2.37 12.88
CA GLY A 416 -17.00 -2.28 13.95
C GLY A 416 -16.43 -1.75 15.26
N GLU A 417 -17.09 -2.05 16.37
CA GLU A 417 -16.71 -1.63 17.71
C GLU A 417 -15.42 -2.31 18.19
N VAL A 418 -14.56 -1.57 18.87
CA VAL A 418 -13.32 -2.09 19.44
C VAL A 418 -13.52 -2.26 20.94
N VAL A 419 -13.51 -3.50 21.41
CA VAL A 419 -13.58 -3.80 22.84
C VAL A 419 -12.21 -4.24 23.32
N THR A 420 -11.76 -3.68 24.45
CA THR A 420 -10.49 -4.03 25.10
C THR A 420 -10.75 -4.79 26.39
N ALA A 421 -10.02 -5.88 26.65
CA ALA A 421 -10.28 -6.75 27.81
C ALA A 421 -9.02 -7.34 28.45
N GLY A 422 -8.38 -6.54 29.31
CA GLY A 422 -7.30 -6.97 30.20
C GLY A 422 -6.05 -7.44 29.48
N ALA A 423 -5.05 -7.83 30.26
CA ALA A 423 -3.76 -8.27 29.73
C ALA A 423 -3.89 -9.57 28.92
N ALA A 424 -3.25 -9.61 27.76
CA ALA A 424 -3.24 -10.77 26.88
C ALA A 424 -1.95 -10.88 26.07
N SER A 425 -1.50 -12.11 25.88
CA SER A 425 -0.44 -12.48 24.94
C SER A 425 -0.80 -13.81 24.27
N GLN A 426 -0.22 -14.13 23.10
CA GLN A 426 -0.60 -15.33 22.31
C GLN A 426 -2.11 -15.42 22.08
N VAL A 427 -2.65 -14.39 21.44
CA VAL A 427 -4.08 -14.27 21.21
C VAL A 427 -4.51 -15.11 20.02
N HIS A 428 -5.50 -15.96 20.22
CA HIS A 428 -6.20 -16.70 19.18
C HIS A 428 -7.70 -16.44 19.26
N VAL A 429 -8.39 -16.43 18.12
CA VAL A 429 -9.85 -16.33 18.04
C VAL A 429 -10.42 -17.46 17.18
N VAL A 430 -11.56 -18.00 17.59
CA VAL A 430 -12.31 -18.98 16.81
C VAL A 430 -13.81 -18.74 16.94
N ARG A 431 -14.56 -19.03 15.89
CA ARG A 431 -16.01 -19.09 15.89
C ARG A 431 -16.43 -20.54 16.18
N PRO A 432 -17.08 -20.83 17.32
CA PRO A 432 -17.54 -22.17 17.64
C PRO A 432 -18.60 -22.63 16.62
N ASP A 433 -19.39 -21.69 16.10
CA ASP A 433 -20.33 -21.89 15.00
C ASP A 433 -20.03 -20.88 13.88
N SER A 434 -19.62 -21.41 12.72
CA SER A 434 -19.23 -20.63 11.54
C SER A 434 -20.40 -19.90 10.87
N SER A 435 -21.65 -20.22 11.22
CA SER A 435 -22.85 -19.51 10.75
C SER A 435 -23.10 -18.19 11.48
N SER A 436 -22.43 -17.96 12.61
CA SER A 436 -22.51 -16.75 13.41
C SER A 436 -21.20 -15.95 13.37
N ASN A 437 -21.20 -14.74 13.93
CA ASN A 437 -19.97 -13.99 14.25
C ASN A 437 -19.54 -14.15 15.71
N ASP A 438 -20.31 -14.91 16.51
CA ASP A 438 -19.98 -15.15 17.90
C ASP A 438 -18.63 -15.87 17.97
N SER A 439 -17.80 -15.44 18.92
CA SER A 439 -16.39 -15.77 18.91
C SER A 439 -15.91 -16.12 20.30
N ILE A 440 -14.94 -17.04 20.38
CA ILE A 440 -14.19 -17.35 21.59
C ILE A 440 -12.75 -16.90 21.36
N THR A 441 -12.23 -16.05 22.25
CA THR A 441 -10.79 -15.75 22.28
C THR A 441 -10.11 -16.63 23.31
N ALA A 442 -9.00 -17.26 22.95
CA ALA A 442 -8.09 -17.93 23.87
C ALA A 442 -6.74 -17.21 23.86
N PHE A 443 -6.24 -16.88 25.04
CA PHE A 443 -4.98 -16.14 25.19
C PHE A 443 -4.34 -16.44 26.53
N ARG A 444 -3.09 -16.02 26.67
CA ARG A 444 -2.37 -16.09 27.93
C ARG A 444 -2.53 -14.76 28.69
N ASP A 445 -3.08 -14.83 29.89
CA ASP A 445 -3.31 -13.66 30.75
C ASP A 445 -2.02 -13.15 31.44
N ALA A 446 -2.16 -12.15 32.32
CA ALA A 446 -1.04 -11.55 33.05
C ALA A 446 -0.27 -12.55 33.94
N ASP A 447 -0.97 -13.55 34.47
CA ASP A 447 -0.41 -14.56 35.36
C ASP A 447 0.19 -15.75 34.58
N GLY A 448 0.12 -15.70 33.25
CA GLY A 448 0.62 -16.75 32.38
C GLY A 448 -0.36 -17.92 32.19
N ASN A 449 -1.62 -17.78 32.63
CA ASN A 449 -2.65 -18.81 32.53
C ASN A 449 -3.38 -18.75 31.19
N LEU A 450 -3.90 -19.89 30.75
CA LEU A 450 -4.84 -19.94 29.63
C LEU A 450 -6.16 -19.28 30.06
N LYS A 451 -6.56 -18.23 29.37
CA LYS A 451 -7.86 -17.57 29.55
C LYS A 451 -8.68 -17.63 28.27
N LEU A 452 -9.96 -17.98 28.43
CA LEU A 452 -10.96 -17.93 27.37
C LEU A 452 -11.97 -16.83 27.70
N ILE A 453 -12.43 -16.11 26.68
CA ILE A 453 -13.55 -15.17 26.76
C ILE A 453 -14.50 -15.45 25.61
N SER A 454 -15.81 -15.49 25.88
CA SER A 454 -16.83 -15.58 24.85
C SER A 454 -17.44 -14.22 24.52
N TRP A 455 -17.69 -14.01 23.23
CA TRP A 455 -18.11 -12.73 22.66
C TRP A 455 -19.35 -12.91 21.80
N VAL A 456 -20.39 -12.15 22.09
CA VAL A 456 -21.50 -11.93 21.15
C VAL A 456 -21.13 -10.80 20.22
N ILE A 457 -21.19 -11.04 18.92
CA ILE A 457 -20.86 -10.04 17.90
C ILE A 457 -22.06 -9.88 16.96
N SER A 458 -22.72 -8.74 17.08
CA SER A 458 -23.88 -8.42 16.25
C SER A 458 -23.49 -8.12 14.79
N ASN A 459 -24.46 -8.21 13.89
CA ASN A 459 -24.27 -7.84 12.48
C ASN A 459 -23.91 -6.36 12.26
N SER A 460 -24.24 -5.47 13.21
CA SER A 460 -23.83 -4.06 13.17
C SER A 460 -22.38 -3.86 13.63
N GLY A 461 -21.74 -4.90 14.18
CA GLY A 461 -20.37 -4.86 14.68
C GLY A 461 -20.26 -4.42 16.15
N GLN A 462 -21.35 -4.41 16.92
CA GLN A 462 -21.28 -4.28 18.38
C GLN A 462 -20.76 -5.56 19.01
N VAL A 463 -19.93 -5.43 20.04
CA VAL A 463 -19.27 -6.56 20.71
C VAL A 463 -19.64 -6.59 22.19
N THR A 464 -20.07 -7.75 22.68
CA THR A 464 -20.44 -7.94 24.10
C THR A 464 -19.76 -9.17 24.68
N ARG A 465 -18.99 -8.97 25.74
CA ARG A 465 -18.41 -10.06 26.55
C ARG A 465 -19.52 -10.83 27.28
N ARG A 466 -19.49 -12.16 27.24
CA ARG A 466 -20.52 -13.01 27.86
C ARG A 466 -20.02 -13.81 29.04
N ASP A 467 -18.95 -14.57 28.86
CA ASP A 467 -18.43 -15.45 29.89
C ASP A 467 -16.92 -15.58 29.78
N ASP A 468 -16.29 -16.05 30.86
CA ASP A 468 -14.85 -16.22 30.98
C ASP A 468 -14.52 -17.57 31.60
N ALA A 469 -13.42 -18.17 31.14
CA ALA A 469 -12.84 -19.33 31.80
C ALA A 469 -11.32 -19.20 31.91
N VAL A 470 -10.74 -19.79 32.95
CA VAL A 470 -9.30 -19.82 33.16
C VAL A 470 -8.85 -21.26 33.44
N ALA A 471 -7.75 -21.66 32.82
CA ALA A 471 -7.02 -22.89 33.09
C ALA A 471 -5.53 -22.56 33.26
N GLY A 472 -4.79 -23.41 33.98
CA GLY A 472 -3.44 -23.13 34.49
C GLY A 472 -2.37 -22.65 33.49
N PRO A 473 -1.12 -22.56 33.93
CA PRO A 473 -0.08 -21.83 33.20
C PRO A 473 0.31 -22.49 31.87
N VAL A 474 0.46 -21.69 30.82
CA VAL A 474 0.76 -22.15 29.45
C VAL A 474 1.88 -21.34 28.77
N LYS A 475 2.60 -22.00 27.87
CA LYS A 475 3.64 -21.42 27.01
C LYS A 475 3.18 -21.17 25.58
N LYS A 476 2.32 -22.04 25.04
CA LYS A 476 1.72 -21.95 23.70
C LYS A 476 0.27 -22.38 23.76
N ILE A 477 -0.54 -21.77 22.91
CA ILE A 477 -1.97 -22.02 22.77
C ILE A 477 -2.25 -22.27 21.28
N ALA A 478 -3.12 -23.22 20.98
CA ALA A 478 -3.83 -23.30 19.71
C ALA A 478 -5.30 -23.65 20.00
N ILE A 479 -6.23 -23.23 19.15
CA ILE A 479 -7.67 -23.41 19.39
C ILE A 479 -8.39 -23.82 18.10
N THR A 480 -9.42 -24.66 18.22
CA THR A 480 -10.27 -25.09 17.10
C THR A 480 -11.69 -25.37 17.59
N PRO A 481 -12.73 -25.25 16.75
CA PRO A 481 -14.10 -25.56 17.18
C PRO A 481 -14.32 -27.08 17.27
N PHE A 482 -15.41 -27.53 17.89
CA PHE A 482 -15.80 -28.94 17.82
C PHE A 482 -16.28 -29.33 16.42
N PRO A 483 -16.18 -30.62 16.06
CA PRO A 483 -16.81 -31.14 14.85
C PRO A 483 -18.32 -30.88 14.75
N ASP A 484 -19.01 -30.71 15.88
CA ASP A 484 -20.46 -30.47 15.96
C ASP A 484 -20.84 -29.02 16.28
N SER A 485 -19.88 -28.09 16.21
CA SER A 485 -20.04 -26.65 16.46
C SER A 485 -20.56 -26.25 17.85
N ASN A 486 -20.55 -27.15 18.85
CA ASN A 486 -21.05 -26.88 20.21
C ASN A 486 -19.93 -26.75 21.26
N GLY A 487 -18.78 -26.22 20.86
CA GLY A 487 -17.65 -26.04 21.76
C GLY A 487 -16.34 -25.76 21.04
N VAL A 488 -15.28 -25.67 21.82
CA VAL A 488 -13.91 -25.44 21.35
C VAL A 488 -12.93 -26.34 22.10
N ILE A 489 -11.82 -26.66 21.45
CA ILE A 489 -10.70 -27.37 22.05
C ILE A 489 -9.52 -26.43 22.06
N THR A 490 -8.84 -26.31 23.19
CA THR A 490 -7.53 -25.67 23.26
C THR A 490 -6.45 -26.73 23.35
N LEU A 491 -5.47 -26.67 22.46
CA LEU A 491 -4.20 -27.35 22.62
C LEU A 491 -3.27 -26.42 23.42
N THR A 492 -2.61 -26.97 24.43
CA THR A 492 -1.68 -26.20 25.25
C THR A 492 -0.36 -26.91 25.39
N GLN A 493 0.72 -26.14 25.28
CA GLN A 493 2.03 -26.53 25.79
C GLN A 493 2.18 -25.90 27.17
N GLY A 494 2.19 -26.70 28.23
CA GLY A 494 2.40 -26.22 29.60
C GLY A 494 3.85 -25.87 29.90
N GLN A 495 4.13 -25.47 31.14
CA GLN A 495 5.45 -24.95 31.53
C GLN A 495 6.56 -26.01 31.44
N GLN A 496 6.22 -27.30 31.55
CA GLN A 496 7.18 -28.40 31.42
C GLN A 496 7.18 -29.01 30.01
N ASN A 497 6.67 -28.26 29.02
CA ASN A 497 6.46 -28.72 27.64
C ASN A 497 5.41 -29.84 27.54
N ASP A 498 4.55 -29.99 28.55
CA ASP A 498 3.43 -30.94 28.58
C ASP A 498 2.35 -30.53 27.57
N PHE A 499 1.96 -31.47 26.72
CA PHE A 499 0.95 -31.30 25.71
C PHE A 499 -0.40 -31.74 26.24
N LYS A 500 -1.37 -30.82 26.26
CA LYS A 500 -2.75 -31.11 26.65
C LYS A 500 -3.74 -30.67 25.59
N LEU A 501 -4.80 -31.47 25.43
CA LEU A 501 -6.02 -31.08 24.74
C LEU A 501 -7.08 -30.82 25.81
N VAL A 502 -7.51 -29.58 25.98
CA VAL A 502 -8.56 -29.20 26.94
C VAL A 502 -9.87 -29.00 26.21
N VAL A 503 -10.93 -29.63 26.71
CA VAL A 503 -12.25 -29.65 26.09
C VAL A 503 -13.16 -28.63 26.77
N TRP A 504 -13.67 -27.69 25.98
CA TRP A 504 -14.55 -26.62 26.44
C TRP A 504 -15.89 -26.68 25.71
N GLU A 505 -16.96 -27.04 26.42
CA GLU A 505 -18.30 -26.89 25.89
C GLU A 505 -18.69 -25.41 25.88
N VAL A 506 -19.28 -24.97 24.77
CA VAL A 506 -19.84 -23.62 24.65
C VAL A 506 -21.35 -23.78 24.52
N THR A 507 -22.06 -23.32 25.54
CA THR A 507 -23.53 -23.39 25.57
C THR A 507 -24.16 -22.44 24.55
N ARG A 508 -25.46 -22.60 24.25
CA ARG A 508 -26.18 -21.70 23.33
C ARG A 508 -26.18 -20.24 23.76
N SER A 509 -26.03 -19.95 25.06
CA SER A 509 -25.89 -18.60 25.60
C SER A 509 -24.43 -18.14 25.70
N LEU A 510 -23.50 -18.86 25.06
CA LEU A 510 -22.05 -18.67 25.07
C LEU A 510 -21.39 -18.79 26.46
N GLY A 511 -21.99 -19.52 27.39
CA GLY A 511 -21.30 -19.93 28.62
C GLY A 511 -20.22 -20.98 28.32
N ILE A 512 -19.06 -20.88 28.99
CA ILE A 512 -17.87 -21.72 28.75
C ILE A 512 -17.72 -22.73 29.89
N ILE A 513 -17.77 -24.03 29.56
CA ILE A 513 -17.70 -25.12 30.56
C ILE A 513 -16.53 -26.05 30.24
N ARG A 514 -15.55 -26.16 31.16
CA ARG A 514 -14.46 -27.14 31.04
C ARG A 514 -14.99 -28.55 31.29
N ARG A 515 -14.82 -29.46 30.33
CA ARG A 515 -15.27 -30.86 30.44
C ARG A 515 -14.16 -31.84 30.81
N GLY A 516 -12.91 -31.46 30.61
CA GLY A 516 -11.73 -32.25 30.96
C GLY A 516 -10.57 -31.97 30.03
N ASP A 517 -9.51 -32.75 30.19
CA ASP A 517 -8.31 -32.68 29.34
C ASP A 517 -7.68 -34.04 29.13
N ILE A 518 -6.84 -34.12 28.09
CA ILE A 518 -6.07 -35.31 27.72
C ILE A 518 -4.60 -34.93 27.71
N ASP A 519 -3.80 -35.61 28.52
CA ASP A 519 -2.35 -35.56 28.47
C ASP A 519 -1.81 -36.36 27.28
N ALA A 520 -0.97 -35.72 26.47
CA ALA A 520 -0.53 -36.25 25.18
C ALA A 520 1.00 -36.30 25.03
N GLY A 521 1.74 -36.15 26.14
CA GLY A 521 3.20 -36.25 26.20
C GLY A 521 3.89 -34.88 26.14
N ALA A 522 5.15 -34.86 25.72
CA ALA A 522 5.94 -33.63 25.61
C ALA A 522 6.02 -33.13 24.17
N VAL A 523 5.92 -31.80 23.97
CA VAL A 523 5.95 -31.17 22.65
C VAL A 523 6.69 -29.83 22.68
N GLN A 524 7.23 -29.40 21.54
CA GLN A 524 7.86 -28.09 21.38
C GLN A 524 6.96 -27.08 20.65
N ASP A 525 6.28 -27.50 19.57
CA ASP A 525 5.30 -26.72 18.82
C ASP A 525 3.95 -27.43 18.78
N ILE A 526 2.87 -26.66 18.55
CA ILE A 526 1.49 -27.15 18.45
C ILE A 526 0.75 -26.40 17.35
N ALA A 527 -0.05 -27.12 16.56
CA ALA A 527 -1.06 -26.59 15.65
C ALA A 527 -2.25 -27.57 15.59
N VAL A 528 -3.44 -27.10 15.22
CA VAL A 528 -4.67 -27.93 15.25
C VAL A 528 -5.60 -27.62 14.09
N ALA A 529 -6.31 -28.64 13.60
CA ALA A 529 -7.38 -28.51 12.63
C ALA A 529 -8.53 -29.48 12.95
N THR A 530 -9.77 -29.04 12.78
CA THR A 530 -10.97 -29.84 13.01
C THR A 530 -11.47 -30.48 11.74
N THR A 531 -11.78 -31.77 11.77
CA THR A 531 -12.28 -32.59 10.64
C THR A 531 -13.74 -33.03 10.90
N HIS A 532 -14.55 -33.12 9.84
CA HIS A 532 -15.96 -33.54 9.87
C HIS A 532 -16.29 -34.73 8.96
N ALA A 533 -15.63 -34.89 7.81
CA ALA A 533 -16.07 -35.77 6.74
C ALA A 533 -15.60 -37.22 6.97
N ASP A 534 -14.42 -37.58 6.47
CA ASP A 534 -13.88 -38.95 6.59
C ASP A 534 -13.61 -39.32 8.05
N PHE A 535 -13.30 -38.33 8.91
CA PHE A 535 -12.97 -38.52 10.32
C PHE A 535 -13.61 -37.40 11.16
N ALA A 536 -14.56 -37.75 12.03
CA ALA A 536 -15.18 -36.80 12.95
C ALA A 536 -14.29 -36.59 14.18
N GLY A 537 -13.50 -35.52 14.18
CA GLY A 537 -12.47 -35.33 15.20
C GLY A 537 -11.59 -34.11 14.98
N VAL A 538 -10.43 -34.12 15.61
CA VAL A 538 -9.38 -33.11 15.38
C VAL A 538 -8.05 -33.78 15.09
N VAL A 539 -7.21 -33.08 14.34
CA VAL A 539 -5.81 -33.44 14.12
C VAL A 539 -4.94 -32.41 14.80
N SER A 540 -3.95 -32.87 15.57
CA SER A 540 -2.89 -32.02 16.10
C SER A 540 -1.59 -32.26 15.33
N ALA A 541 -0.88 -31.20 14.98
CA ALA A 541 0.50 -31.26 14.53
C ALA A 541 1.40 -30.74 15.65
N THR A 542 2.44 -31.51 15.98
CA THR A 542 3.35 -31.23 17.08
C THR A 542 4.79 -31.48 16.67
N THR A 543 5.74 -30.89 17.39
CA THR A 543 7.16 -31.25 17.27
C THR A 543 7.72 -31.79 18.57
N ASP A 544 8.70 -32.68 18.49
CA ASP A 544 9.50 -33.10 19.66
C ASP A 544 10.70 -32.15 19.91
N GLY A 545 11.60 -32.53 20.83
CA GLY A 545 12.81 -31.76 21.14
C GLY A 545 13.80 -31.62 19.97
N ASP A 546 13.76 -32.55 19.01
CA ASP A 546 14.57 -32.53 17.78
C ASP A 546 13.86 -31.79 16.63
N ARG A 547 12.69 -31.18 16.90
CA ARG A 547 11.81 -30.57 15.90
C ARG A 547 11.26 -31.55 14.85
N LYS A 548 11.15 -32.85 15.17
CA LYS A 548 10.49 -33.82 14.30
C LYS A 548 8.98 -33.62 14.34
N LEU A 549 8.38 -33.38 13.18
CA LEU A 549 6.95 -33.19 13.03
C LEU A 549 6.21 -34.53 13.21
N LYS A 550 5.17 -34.50 14.06
CA LYS A 550 4.26 -35.61 14.33
C LYS A 550 2.83 -35.11 14.25
N LEU A 551 1.98 -35.83 13.51
CA LEU A 551 0.53 -35.58 13.48
C LEU A 551 -0.18 -36.64 14.31
N ILE A 552 -1.22 -36.27 15.05
CA ILE A 552 -2.03 -37.18 15.86
C ILE A 552 -3.51 -36.92 15.56
N ALA A 553 -4.26 -37.99 15.29
CA ALA A 553 -5.69 -37.96 15.04
C ALA A 553 -6.46 -38.28 16.33
N TRP A 554 -7.41 -37.42 16.68
CA TRP A 554 -8.22 -37.49 17.90
C TRP A 554 -9.70 -37.58 17.52
N ALA A 555 -10.32 -38.74 17.73
CA ALA A 555 -11.75 -38.92 17.43
C ALA A 555 -12.60 -38.24 18.50
N PHE A 556 -13.68 -37.59 18.06
CA PHE A 556 -14.62 -36.91 18.93
C PHE A 556 -15.84 -37.79 19.24
N ASP A 557 -16.20 -37.88 20.52
CA ASP A 557 -17.50 -38.39 20.97
C ASP A 557 -18.41 -37.18 21.30
N PRO A 558 -19.43 -36.89 20.46
CA PRO A 558 -20.33 -35.75 20.68
C PRO A 558 -21.19 -35.87 21.94
N ALA A 559 -21.52 -37.08 22.38
CA ALA A 559 -22.39 -37.30 23.53
C ALA A 559 -21.60 -37.11 24.84
N ALA A 560 -20.40 -37.69 24.90
CA ALA A 560 -19.52 -37.56 26.06
C ALA A 560 -18.75 -36.23 26.08
N LYS A 561 -18.70 -35.50 24.96
CA LYS A 561 -17.81 -34.35 24.74
C LYS A 561 -16.36 -34.70 25.11
N LYS A 562 -15.87 -35.83 24.58
CA LYS A 562 -14.53 -36.36 24.86
C LYS A 562 -13.79 -36.66 23.57
N PHE A 563 -12.48 -36.55 23.63
CA PHE A 563 -11.59 -36.95 22.54
C PHE A 563 -10.83 -38.23 22.91
N SER A 564 -10.47 -39.01 21.90
CA SER A 564 -9.66 -40.22 22.06
C SER A 564 -8.63 -40.30 20.94
N ARG A 565 -7.37 -40.61 21.28
CA ARG A 565 -6.30 -40.80 20.28
C ARG A 565 -6.61 -42.03 19.41
N ARG A 566 -6.51 -41.89 18.09
CA ARG A 566 -6.79 -42.97 17.13
C ARG A 566 -5.58 -43.39 16.29
N GLY A 567 -4.70 -42.46 15.97
CA GLY A 567 -3.51 -42.74 15.18
C GLY A 567 -2.54 -41.58 15.16
N ASP A 568 -1.32 -41.83 14.70
CA ASP A 568 -0.30 -40.82 14.50
C ASP A 568 0.64 -41.17 13.34
N VAL A 569 1.33 -40.15 12.82
CA VAL A 569 2.35 -40.29 11.77
C VAL A 569 3.45 -39.24 11.97
N GLU A 570 4.68 -39.57 11.58
CA GLU A 570 5.84 -38.67 11.63
C GLU A 570 6.25 -38.20 10.24
N ALA A 571 6.81 -37.00 10.16
CA ALA A 571 6.97 -36.25 8.92
C ALA A 571 8.35 -35.55 8.78
N GLY A 572 9.38 -36.10 9.41
CA GLY A 572 10.75 -35.55 9.37
C GLY A 572 10.92 -34.29 10.20
N VAL A 573 12.11 -33.68 10.12
CA VAL A 573 12.48 -32.48 10.90
C VAL A 573 11.99 -31.21 10.19
N ILE A 574 11.50 -30.24 10.96
CA ILE A 574 11.07 -28.93 10.44
C ILE A 574 11.91 -27.78 11.03
N LYS A 575 12.01 -26.68 10.28
CA LYS A 575 12.55 -25.40 10.76
C LYS A 575 11.45 -24.32 10.78
N GLY A 576 11.64 -23.27 11.57
CA GLY A 576 10.68 -22.17 11.64
C GLY A 576 9.34 -22.51 12.31
N GLU A 577 8.36 -21.63 12.17
CA GLU A 577 7.02 -21.76 12.79
C GLU A 577 6.18 -22.85 12.10
N LEU A 578 5.45 -23.64 12.91
CA LEU A 578 4.55 -24.70 12.44
C LEU A 578 3.11 -24.19 12.38
N ASN A 579 2.46 -24.33 11.22
CA ASN A 579 1.06 -23.99 11.01
C ASN A 579 0.28 -25.15 10.37
N MET A 580 -1.04 -25.19 10.58
CA MET A 580 -1.90 -26.24 10.04
C MET A 580 -3.32 -25.74 9.81
N VAL A 581 -3.92 -26.11 8.67
CA VAL A 581 -5.36 -25.95 8.42
C VAL A 581 -5.95 -27.21 7.82
N ARG A 582 -7.27 -27.28 7.83
CA ARG A 582 -8.02 -28.24 7.03
C ARG A 582 -8.51 -27.58 5.75
N SER A 583 -8.16 -28.16 4.61
CA SER A 583 -8.78 -27.86 3.33
C SER A 583 -10.15 -28.56 3.25
N GLN A 584 -11.20 -27.79 2.98
CA GLN A 584 -12.57 -28.31 2.85
C GLN A 584 -12.82 -28.75 1.39
N LEU A 585 -12.78 -30.06 1.16
CA LEU A 585 -13.17 -30.67 -0.11
C LEU A 585 -14.56 -31.29 -0.01
N ALA A 586 -15.27 -31.38 -1.13
CA ALA A 586 -16.59 -32.01 -1.16
C ALA A 586 -16.48 -33.49 -0.76
N GLY A 587 -16.96 -33.81 0.45
CA GLY A 587 -17.08 -35.18 0.95
C GLY A 587 -15.78 -35.85 1.42
N LYS A 588 -14.65 -35.11 1.52
CA LYS A 588 -13.38 -35.61 2.07
C LYS A 588 -12.66 -34.51 2.84
N ASP A 589 -11.94 -34.89 3.88
CA ASP A 589 -11.09 -33.95 4.62
C ASP A 589 -9.62 -34.16 4.30
N MET A 590 -8.98 -33.10 3.83
CA MET A 590 -7.54 -33.03 3.67
C MET A 590 -6.98 -32.04 4.68
N VAL A 591 -6.04 -32.50 5.49
CA VAL A 591 -5.28 -31.63 6.40
C VAL A 591 -4.03 -31.18 5.68
N VAL A 592 -3.67 -29.90 5.81
CA VAL A 592 -2.48 -29.32 5.21
C VAL A 592 -1.63 -28.69 6.30
N THR A 593 -0.39 -29.15 6.44
CA THR A 593 0.61 -28.56 7.32
C THR A 593 1.53 -27.65 6.51
N ALA A 594 1.89 -26.49 7.05
CA ALA A 594 2.86 -25.57 6.47
C ALA A 594 3.95 -25.20 7.48
N PHE A 595 5.20 -25.19 7.03
CA PHE A 595 6.38 -24.86 7.84
C PHE A 595 7.56 -24.48 6.93
N SER A 596 8.66 -23.97 7.49
CA SER A 596 9.90 -23.76 6.74
C SER A 596 10.74 -25.05 6.73
N ASN A 597 11.24 -25.47 5.58
CA ASN A 597 12.12 -26.65 5.50
C ASN A 597 13.57 -26.31 5.84
N GLU A 598 14.49 -27.27 5.65
CA GLU A 598 15.91 -27.11 5.99
C GLU A 598 16.60 -25.97 5.24
N ASP A 599 16.13 -25.65 4.04
CA ASP A 599 16.59 -24.58 3.14
C ASP A 599 15.87 -23.24 3.38
N ALA A 600 15.08 -23.13 4.46
CA ALA A 600 14.25 -21.98 4.79
C ALA A 600 13.15 -21.65 3.73
N ASN A 601 12.80 -22.62 2.89
CA ASN A 601 11.70 -22.53 1.93
C ASN A 601 10.38 -22.92 2.60
N LEU A 602 9.27 -22.31 2.17
CA LEU A 602 7.93 -22.74 2.57
C LEU A 602 7.69 -24.18 2.08
N GLN A 603 7.27 -25.08 2.97
CA GLN A 603 6.89 -26.45 2.65
C GLN A 603 5.46 -26.72 3.09
N LEU A 604 4.63 -27.18 2.17
CA LEU A 604 3.29 -27.70 2.44
C LEU A 604 3.29 -29.22 2.29
N ILE A 605 2.58 -29.91 3.18
CA ILE A 605 2.31 -31.35 3.07
C ILE A 605 0.82 -31.57 3.24
N THR A 606 0.22 -32.37 2.35
CA THR A 606 -1.18 -32.79 2.43
C THR A 606 -1.30 -34.17 3.06
N TRP A 607 -2.29 -34.31 3.92
CA TRP A 607 -2.57 -35.49 4.72
C TRP A 607 -4.03 -35.88 4.59
N GLN A 608 -4.29 -37.16 4.33
CA GLN A 608 -5.63 -37.73 4.46
C GLN A 608 -5.76 -38.40 5.81
N VAL A 609 -6.84 -38.12 6.54
CA VAL A 609 -7.21 -38.85 7.75
C VAL A 609 -8.37 -39.77 7.40
N GLN A 610 -8.15 -41.08 7.54
CA GLN A 610 -9.19 -42.08 7.28
C GLN A 610 -10.13 -42.22 8.48
N ALA A 611 -11.31 -42.83 8.27
CA ALA A 611 -12.32 -43.00 9.31
C ALA A 611 -11.86 -43.76 10.56
N ASN A 612 -10.88 -44.65 10.43
CA ASN A 612 -10.26 -45.34 11.56
C ASN A 612 -9.21 -44.49 12.31
N GLY A 613 -8.92 -43.27 11.85
CA GLY A 613 -7.90 -42.38 12.39
C GLY A 613 -6.50 -42.58 11.82
N GLN A 614 -6.31 -43.46 10.83
CA GLN A 614 -5.04 -43.60 10.13
C GLN A 614 -4.74 -42.34 9.31
N ILE A 615 -3.54 -41.78 9.50
CA ILE A 615 -3.08 -40.58 8.79
C ILE A 615 -2.13 -41.00 7.67
N VAL A 616 -2.43 -40.58 6.44
CA VAL A 616 -1.66 -40.94 5.24
C VAL A 616 -1.17 -39.66 4.56
N ARG A 617 0.15 -39.51 4.41
CA ARG A 617 0.75 -38.46 3.59
C ARG A 617 0.37 -38.67 2.12
N LYS A 618 -0.10 -37.62 1.44
CA LYS A 618 -0.53 -37.71 0.04
C LYS A 618 0.43 -37.03 -0.91
N ASP A 619 0.76 -35.77 -0.66
CA ASP A 619 1.60 -34.99 -1.53
C ASP A 619 2.33 -33.89 -0.73
N SER A 620 3.30 -33.24 -1.35
CA SER A 620 4.00 -32.11 -0.75
C SER A 620 4.58 -31.19 -1.81
N ILE A 621 4.51 -29.89 -1.56
CA ILE A 621 5.02 -28.85 -2.45
C ILE A 621 5.83 -27.82 -1.66
N ALA A 622 6.93 -27.35 -2.25
CA ALA A 622 7.72 -26.25 -1.70
C ALA A 622 7.49 -24.96 -2.49
N ALA A 623 7.59 -23.82 -1.83
CA ALA A 623 7.72 -22.50 -2.43
C ALA A 623 8.94 -21.79 -1.81
N GLY A 624 9.39 -20.69 -2.43
CA GLY A 624 10.61 -19.99 -2.02
C GLY A 624 10.62 -19.51 -0.56
N PHE A 625 11.68 -18.78 -0.19
CA PHE A 625 11.91 -18.35 1.18
C PHE A 625 10.67 -17.73 1.85
N ALA A 626 10.33 -18.21 3.05
CA ALA A 626 9.22 -17.71 3.86
C ALA A 626 9.56 -17.83 5.36
N SER A 627 9.29 -16.76 6.11
CA SER A 627 9.69 -16.65 7.53
C SER A 627 8.55 -16.45 8.53
N ILE A 628 7.43 -15.89 8.09
CA ILE A 628 6.16 -15.87 8.83
C ILE A 628 5.18 -16.56 7.92
N VAL A 629 4.42 -17.51 8.44
CA VAL A 629 3.44 -18.27 7.67
C VAL A 629 2.14 -18.26 8.44
N ASP A 630 1.07 -17.78 7.82
CA ASP A 630 -0.27 -18.14 8.21
C ASP A 630 -0.92 -18.94 7.07
N LEU A 631 -1.82 -19.84 7.40
CA LEU A 631 -2.45 -20.73 6.44
C LEU A 631 -3.96 -20.59 6.59
N THR A 632 -4.66 -20.38 5.48
CA THR A 632 -6.12 -20.26 5.47
C THR A 632 -6.69 -21.25 4.48
N ALA A 633 -7.74 -21.96 4.87
CA ALA A 633 -8.54 -22.75 3.95
C ALA A 633 -9.67 -21.91 3.36
N ALA A 634 -9.89 -22.07 2.06
CA ALA A 634 -11.04 -21.53 1.34
C ALA A 634 -11.86 -22.67 0.72
N PRO A 635 -13.14 -22.45 0.42
CA PRO A 635 -14.00 -23.44 -0.24
C PRO A 635 -13.41 -24.03 -1.53
N GLY A 636 -13.96 -25.18 -1.94
CA GLY A 636 -13.53 -25.84 -3.18
C GLY A 636 -12.15 -26.47 -3.12
N GLY A 637 -11.57 -26.67 -1.93
CA GLY A 637 -10.25 -27.28 -1.76
C GLY A 637 -9.06 -26.32 -1.83
N GLN A 638 -9.33 -25.02 -1.85
CA GLN A 638 -8.27 -24.00 -1.89
C GLN A 638 -7.60 -23.83 -0.52
N VAL A 639 -6.29 -23.63 -0.55
CA VAL A 639 -5.46 -23.32 0.62
C VAL A 639 -4.56 -22.15 0.27
N ILE A 640 -4.57 -21.11 1.09
CA ILE A 640 -3.78 -19.91 0.89
C ILE A 640 -2.71 -19.82 1.98
N ALA A 641 -1.44 -19.82 1.58
CA ALA A 641 -0.33 -19.50 2.46
C ALA A 641 -0.07 -17.99 2.41
N SER A 642 -0.21 -17.32 3.55
CA SER A 642 0.08 -15.90 3.74
C SER A 642 1.47 -15.80 4.36
N VAL A 643 2.47 -15.36 3.59
CA VAL A 643 3.87 -15.44 4.02
C VAL A 643 4.59 -14.10 3.99
N LYS A 644 5.58 -13.94 4.88
CA LYS A 644 6.59 -12.88 4.75
C LYS A 644 7.80 -13.43 4.02
N ASP A 645 8.09 -12.87 2.85
CA ASP A 645 9.23 -13.26 2.02
C ASP A 645 10.57 -12.72 2.54
N GLY A 646 11.64 -12.97 1.79
CA GLY A 646 13.01 -12.58 2.15
C GLY A 646 13.27 -11.07 2.12
N GLU A 647 12.38 -10.31 1.50
CA GLU A 647 12.44 -8.84 1.38
C GLU A 647 11.52 -8.15 2.40
N GLY A 648 10.79 -8.93 3.21
CA GLY A 648 9.84 -8.44 4.20
C GLY A 648 8.46 -8.13 3.64
N MET A 649 8.17 -8.55 2.41
CA MET A 649 6.88 -8.33 1.75
C MET A 649 5.90 -9.44 2.09
N LEU A 650 4.61 -9.08 2.22
CA LEU A 650 3.53 -10.05 2.30
C LEU A 650 3.39 -10.75 0.94
N ARG A 651 3.31 -12.08 0.91
CA ARG A 651 2.93 -12.84 -0.27
C ARG A 651 1.78 -13.76 0.07
N MET A 652 0.78 -13.75 -0.80
CA MET A 652 -0.33 -14.70 -0.79
C MET A 652 -0.01 -15.77 -1.82
N ILE A 653 0.05 -17.03 -1.43
CA ILE A 653 0.30 -18.13 -2.35
C ILE A 653 -0.90 -19.06 -2.29
N ALA A 654 -1.67 -19.11 -3.38
CA ALA A 654 -2.86 -19.93 -3.49
C ALA A 654 -2.50 -21.31 -4.03
N TYR A 655 -3.01 -22.34 -3.36
CA TYR A 655 -2.86 -23.74 -3.73
C TYR A 655 -4.23 -24.39 -3.88
N GLN A 656 -4.36 -25.24 -4.88
CA GLN A 656 -5.50 -26.12 -5.05
C GLN A 656 -5.13 -27.51 -4.54
N VAL A 657 -5.88 -28.01 -3.56
CA VAL A 657 -5.82 -29.41 -3.13
C VAL A 657 -6.88 -30.18 -3.92
N GLN A 658 -6.51 -31.32 -4.48
CA GLN A 658 -7.42 -32.20 -5.24
C GLN A 658 -7.94 -33.35 -4.35
N ASN A 659 -9.00 -34.04 -4.78
CA ASN A 659 -9.61 -35.15 -4.03
C ASN A 659 -8.69 -36.38 -3.79
N ASN A 660 -7.62 -36.51 -4.57
CA ASN A 660 -6.59 -37.54 -4.38
C ASN A 660 -5.47 -37.08 -3.40
N GLY A 661 -5.54 -35.83 -2.94
CA GLY A 661 -4.56 -35.19 -2.07
C GLY A 661 -3.40 -34.50 -2.78
N ARG A 662 -3.36 -34.50 -4.12
CA ARG A 662 -2.38 -33.73 -4.90
C ARG A 662 -2.55 -32.23 -4.60
N ILE A 663 -1.44 -31.51 -4.44
CA ILE A 663 -1.43 -30.08 -4.19
C ILE A 663 -0.68 -29.35 -5.29
N GLU A 664 -1.31 -28.32 -5.85
CA GLU A 664 -0.74 -27.53 -6.94
C GLU A 664 -0.86 -26.05 -6.62
N ARG A 665 0.21 -25.29 -6.92
CA ARG A 665 0.15 -23.83 -6.83
C ARG A 665 -0.70 -23.30 -7.99
N VAL A 666 -1.74 -22.54 -7.68
CA VAL A 666 -2.66 -21.97 -8.68
C VAL A 666 -2.56 -20.46 -8.82
N GLY A 667 -1.98 -19.79 -7.83
CA GLY A 667 -1.85 -18.33 -7.88
C GLY A 667 -0.84 -17.79 -6.89
N THR A 668 -0.49 -16.53 -7.10
CA THR A 668 0.24 -15.76 -6.10
C THR A 668 -0.15 -14.31 -6.22
N ASP A 669 -0.19 -13.64 -5.07
CA ASP A 669 -0.31 -12.20 -4.98
C ASP A 669 0.68 -11.68 -3.95
N ILE A 670 0.91 -10.37 -3.91
CA ILE A 670 1.89 -9.73 -3.04
C ILE A 670 1.24 -8.49 -2.40
N GLY A 671 1.43 -8.32 -1.10
CA GLY A 671 1.07 -7.11 -0.36
C GLY A 671 2.28 -6.24 -0.05
N GLY A 672 2.06 -5.20 0.75
CA GLY A 672 3.14 -4.32 1.22
C GLY A 672 4.13 -5.01 2.18
N GLN A 673 5.07 -4.23 2.71
CA GLN A 673 5.96 -4.69 3.78
C GLN A 673 5.18 -5.02 5.04
N VAL A 674 5.45 -6.18 5.64
CA VAL A 674 4.77 -6.65 6.84
C VAL A 674 5.74 -7.27 7.84
N SER A 675 5.40 -7.17 9.11
CA SER A 675 6.13 -7.81 10.21
C SER A 675 5.31 -8.83 11.00
N ARG A 676 3.98 -8.85 10.80
CA ARG A 676 3.03 -9.82 11.35
C ARG A 676 1.91 -10.07 10.35
N ILE A 677 1.35 -11.27 10.35
CA ILE A 677 0.30 -11.72 9.43
C ILE A 677 -0.68 -12.59 10.23
N ALA A 678 -1.98 -12.37 10.05
CA ALA A 678 -3.04 -13.33 10.30
C ALA A 678 -4.06 -13.24 9.16
N SER A 679 -4.67 -14.35 8.77
CA SER A 679 -5.60 -14.40 7.65
C SER A 679 -6.80 -15.30 7.90
N SER A 680 -7.88 -15.02 7.19
CA SER A 680 -9.11 -15.82 7.26
C SER A 680 -9.97 -15.60 6.03
N ALA A 681 -10.70 -16.64 5.61
CA ALA A 681 -11.58 -16.57 4.45
C ALA A 681 -13.01 -16.17 4.87
N VAL A 682 -13.65 -15.33 4.06
CA VAL A 682 -15.04 -14.89 4.23
C VAL A 682 -15.78 -14.94 2.90
N ARG A 683 -17.05 -15.35 2.92
CA ARG A 683 -17.92 -15.34 1.74
C ARG A 683 -18.93 -14.20 1.81
N ARG A 684 -19.00 -13.33 0.81
CA ARG A 684 -19.91 -12.16 0.75
C ARG A 684 -20.39 -11.92 -0.67
N GLY A 685 -21.70 -11.71 -0.84
CA GLY A 685 -22.28 -11.43 -2.16
C GLY A 685 -22.03 -12.51 -3.22
N GLY A 686 -21.91 -13.77 -2.81
CA GLY A 686 -21.61 -14.90 -3.71
C GLY A 686 -20.12 -15.11 -4.01
N LYS A 687 -19.25 -14.16 -3.64
CA LYS A 687 -17.80 -14.20 -3.84
C LYS A 687 -17.05 -14.60 -2.57
N GLU A 688 -15.83 -15.09 -2.74
CA GLU A 688 -14.93 -15.43 -1.66
C GLU A 688 -13.83 -14.37 -1.54
N PHE A 689 -13.59 -13.95 -0.31
CA PHE A 689 -12.54 -13.02 0.02
C PHE A 689 -11.63 -13.64 1.06
N LEU A 690 -10.34 -13.42 0.91
CA LEU A 690 -9.38 -13.59 1.98
C LEU A 690 -9.19 -12.26 2.68
N LEU A 691 -9.26 -12.26 4.00
CA LEU A 691 -8.89 -11.11 4.81
C LEU A 691 -7.51 -11.36 5.39
N THR A 692 -6.62 -10.38 5.35
CA THR A 692 -5.31 -10.45 6.02
C THR A 692 -5.13 -9.26 6.96
N ALA A 693 -5.00 -9.53 8.24
CA ALA A 693 -4.57 -8.56 9.24
C ALA A 693 -3.03 -8.56 9.33
N VAL A 694 -2.41 -7.39 9.12
CA VAL A 694 -0.96 -7.26 9.06
C VAL A 694 -0.44 -6.11 9.90
N ARG A 695 0.80 -6.24 10.37
CA ARG A 695 1.57 -5.12 10.93
C ARG A 695 2.41 -4.52 9.82
N ASP A 696 2.07 -3.32 9.39
CA ASP A 696 2.79 -2.63 8.32
C ASP A 696 4.18 -2.14 8.77
N SER A 697 4.93 -1.51 7.85
CA SER A 697 6.25 -0.92 8.13
C SER A 697 6.22 0.27 9.10
N GLU A 698 5.04 0.81 9.40
CA GLU A 698 4.82 1.88 10.38
C GLU A 698 4.31 1.34 11.73
N ASN A 699 4.34 0.01 11.92
CA ASN A 699 3.85 -0.67 13.11
C ASN A 699 2.34 -0.53 13.35
N ARG A 700 1.53 -0.30 12.31
CA ARG A 700 0.08 -0.17 12.42
C ARG A 700 -0.63 -1.44 11.97
N LEU A 701 -1.82 -1.66 12.53
CA LEU A 701 -2.73 -2.72 12.05
C LEU A 701 -3.40 -2.28 10.75
N ARG A 702 -3.11 -3.02 9.68
CA ARG A 702 -3.88 -2.95 8.44
C ARG A 702 -4.65 -4.23 8.22
N THR A 703 -5.84 -4.10 7.65
CA THR A 703 -6.61 -5.26 7.17
C THR A 703 -6.81 -5.09 5.68
N ILE A 704 -6.36 -6.09 4.92
CA ILE A 704 -6.43 -6.13 3.46
C ILE A 704 -7.46 -7.19 3.08
N SER A 705 -8.30 -6.90 2.09
CA SER A 705 -9.24 -7.87 1.50
C SER A 705 -8.76 -8.24 0.10
N TRP A 706 -8.64 -9.54 -0.15
CA TRP A 706 -8.25 -10.13 -1.42
C TRP A 706 -9.45 -10.87 -1.99
N GLU A 707 -9.86 -10.59 -3.22
CA GLU A 707 -10.88 -11.42 -3.90
C GLU A 707 -10.21 -12.71 -4.38
N LEU A 708 -10.84 -13.86 -4.12
CA LEU A 708 -10.39 -15.17 -4.59
C LEU A 708 -11.19 -15.51 -5.85
N ASP A 709 -10.50 -15.50 -7.00
CA ASP A 709 -11.05 -15.83 -8.34
C ASP A 709 -10.90 -17.31 -8.69
#